data_AF-A0A6L7QLE4-F1
#
_entry.id   AF-A0A6L7QLE4-F1
#
_cell.length_a   1.000
_cell.length_b   1.000
_cell.length_c   1.000
_cell.angle_alpha   90.00
_cell.angle_beta   90.00
_cell.angle_gamma   90.00
#
_symmetry.space_group_name_H-M   'P 1'
#
loop_
_entity.id
_entity.type
_entity.pdbx_description
1 polymer ?
#
loop_
_entity_poly.entity_id
_entity_poly.type
_entity_poly.pdbx_seq_one_letter_code
_entity_poly.pdbx_strand_id
1 'polypeptide(L)'
;MPSKHSRRERKRKRLKQRRVPPKHLLAQARQSLTEGDGRRALDLLRQAQHGDPALEELPLLLFCACMQRARQLAEKGLAKEAAALRTSAAQHRVSIAFSQLAEEDWMQYIRHADGAEALVDYADYLQAQRSPILQVERMLADLLVIQRCWKGLEVLAADHPLRRDAGQVESSLEAMDAGDWERAVGLLGGIGRRSPFAAWRLFCKAMVCFGSGDDQGLRRIIELLPADFALTYTVAEWRRLCTGEGVDGLPAVQLALGTASSALADQLGEAIHKGRLRDIERLIPGLAVALYPEEPLQARMALLQIVGLAVPRNKVPIEAIPGLVQRLLPTERVASAAAQIGLLIQQMSPDRWDPGPAAVYLDLLSVAFPHAPDRAVARGRVLEAMARTGHKVGLQPHFLPAEMVESLAALLDERLDDPGLVLPQLMTASLAADPDNREGYRFLLDLLRGHPEYQAKFEKTLRDMAARFPDDPDPHLEQAALHYAKNAYRRAEKSLAEGRKCAPHDERLLDLQAIGFLKSADQSRKRGRFKLAAQDLQRAEHLERPRLAFVLRVKRLLLAVVSADRDAAEVVAPHVECLPPSARLRTLALLLHDLAENSHIKNVKPEMGNALKALLNRQTTVLEQLGPDAVLELIAPLPADFRILYDRLQIAPVFADWWLALMERLEGDHLLAFFDILLACDQRDPVRSEINRRLRGRKKAERDPLLLFYLA
;
A
#
# COMPACT_ATOMS: atom_id res chain seq x y z
N MET A 1 60.80 -6.07 -10.31
CA MET A 1 60.59 -6.62 -8.95
C MET A 1 61.39 -5.78 -7.94
N PRO A 2 60.77 -4.86 -7.16
CA PRO A 2 61.53 -4.05 -6.21
C PRO A 2 61.99 -4.90 -5.02
N SER A 3 63.27 -4.76 -4.63
CA SER A 3 63.92 -5.60 -3.63
C SER A 3 63.29 -5.45 -2.23
N LYS A 4 63.24 -6.57 -1.48
CA LYS A 4 62.66 -6.68 -0.12
C LYS A 4 63.28 -5.70 0.90
N HIS A 5 64.44 -5.12 0.61
CA HIS A 5 65.12 -4.15 1.48
C HIS A 5 64.48 -2.74 1.43
N SER A 6 64.02 -2.29 0.26
CA SER A 6 63.36 -0.98 0.08
C SER A 6 62.03 -0.85 0.83
N ARG A 7 61.30 -1.98 0.99
CA ARG A 7 60.06 -2.02 1.79
C ARG A 7 60.30 -1.89 3.29
N ARG A 8 61.42 -2.39 3.83
CA ARG A 8 61.73 -2.28 5.27
C ARG A 8 62.23 -0.88 5.67
N GLU A 9 62.96 -0.19 4.80
CA GLU A 9 63.36 1.21 5.03
C GLU A 9 62.21 2.19 4.93
N ARG A 10 61.26 2.02 3.99
CA ARG A 10 60.02 2.82 3.96
C ARG A 10 59.14 2.59 5.20
N LYS A 11 59.12 1.36 5.74
CA LYS A 11 58.41 1.05 7.01
C LYS A 11 59.10 1.70 8.22
N ARG A 12 60.43 1.71 8.28
CA ARG A 12 61.21 2.39 9.34
C ARG A 12 61.19 3.93 9.24
N LYS A 13 61.12 4.52 8.05
CA LYS A 13 60.91 5.97 7.88
C LYS A 13 59.51 6.44 8.31
N ARG A 14 58.47 5.61 8.15
CA ARG A 14 57.11 5.88 8.67
C ARG A 14 57.03 5.85 10.21
N LEU A 15 57.87 5.04 10.87
CA LEU A 15 57.91 4.95 12.35
C LEU A 15 58.64 6.11 13.03
N LYS A 16 59.27 7.02 12.28
CA LYS A 16 59.91 8.24 12.80
C LYS A 16 59.17 9.53 12.39
N GLN A 17 57.94 9.44 11.89
CA GLN A 17 57.05 10.60 11.88
C GLN A 17 56.76 10.96 13.34
N ARG A 18 57.27 12.10 13.80
CA ARG A 18 56.91 12.72 15.08
C ARG A 18 55.40 12.56 15.26
N ARG A 19 54.97 11.81 16.27
CA ARG A 19 53.55 11.67 16.61
C ARG A 19 53.04 13.08 16.88
N VAL A 20 52.28 13.62 15.94
CA VAL A 20 51.62 14.92 16.09
C VAL A 20 50.71 14.79 17.32
N PRO A 21 50.83 15.67 18.33
CA PRO A 21 49.99 15.59 19.51
C PRO A 21 48.50 15.58 19.12
N PRO A 22 47.64 14.77 19.78
CA PRO A 22 46.23 14.67 19.44
C PRO A 22 45.49 16.01 19.36
N LYS A 23 45.80 16.98 20.24
CA LYS A 23 45.24 18.34 20.19
C LYS A 23 45.58 19.11 18.89
N HIS A 24 46.77 18.90 18.34
CA HIS A 24 47.17 19.53 17.08
C HIS A 24 46.48 18.86 15.87
N LEU A 25 46.12 17.58 15.98
CA LEU A 25 45.27 16.90 14.99
C LEU A 25 43.83 17.42 15.03
N LEU A 26 43.28 17.71 16.23
CA LEU A 26 41.95 18.34 16.36
C LEU A 26 41.91 19.72 15.71
N ALA A 27 42.92 20.57 15.94
CA ALA A 27 43.01 21.88 15.32
C ALA A 27 43.05 21.80 13.78
N GLN A 28 43.82 20.85 13.23
CA GLN A 28 43.85 20.61 11.78
C GLN A 28 42.53 20.03 11.25
N ALA A 29 41.84 19.22 12.03
CA ALA A 29 40.52 18.69 11.65
C ALA A 29 39.48 19.82 11.61
N ARG A 30 39.48 20.74 12.59
CA ARG A 30 38.62 21.94 12.59
C ARG A 30 38.86 22.79 11.33
N GLN A 31 40.12 23.04 10.99
CA GLN A 31 40.45 23.75 9.75
C GLN A 31 39.93 23.00 8.51
N SER A 32 40.12 21.68 8.44
CA SER A 32 39.66 20.86 7.31
C SER A 32 38.12 20.88 7.17
N LEU A 33 37.39 20.93 8.29
CA LEU A 33 35.93 21.09 8.28
C LEU A 33 35.52 22.44 7.69
N THR A 34 36.16 23.53 8.14
CA THR A 34 35.92 24.88 7.61
C THR A 34 36.23 24.99 6.11
N GLU A 35 37.26 24.30 5.64
CA GLU A 35 37.65 24.23 4.22
C GLU A 35 36.73 23.33 3.37
N GLY A 36 35.77 22.64 3.98
CA GLY A 36 34.88 21.75 3.26
C GLY A 36 35.42 20.33 3.05
N ASP A 37 36.61 19.95 3.54
CA ASP A 37 37.20 18.61 3.37
C ASP A 37 36.84 17.64 4.52
N GLY A 38 35.61 17.11 4.46
CA GLY A 38 35.11 16.14 5.44
C GLY A 38 35.89 14.82 5.48
N ARG A 39 36.52 14.40 4.37
CA ARG A 39 37.32 13.17 4.33
C ARG A 39 38.60 13.34 5.14
N ARG A 40 39.35 14.41 4.88
CA ARG A 40 40.58 14.71 5.61
C ARG A 40 40.30 14.96 7.09
N ALA A 41 39.22 15.66 7.41
CA ALA A 41 38.78 15.84 8.79
C ALA A 41 38.56 14.50 9.50
N LEU A 42 37.82 13.56 8.90
CA LEU A 42 37.61 12.23 9.47
C LEU A 42 38.92 11.44 9.67
N ASP A 43 39.83 11.50 8.70
CA ASP A 43 41.11 10.80 8.79
C ASP A 43 42.00 11.36 9.92
N LEU A 44 41.97 12.68 10.15
CA LEU A 44 42.67 13.34 11.25
C LEU A 44 42.03 13.02 12.61
N LEU A 45 40.70 13.03 12.69
CA LEU A 45 39.96 12.74 13.92
C LEU A 45 40.12 11.28 14.36
N ARG A 46 40.12 10.32 13.42
CA ARG A 46 40.43 8.92 13.72
C ARG A 46 41.85 8.76 14.28
N GLN A 47 42.82 9.51 13.75
CA GLN A 47 44.18 9.50 14.28
C GLN A 47 44.26 10.10 15.68
N ALA A 48 43.53 11.19 15.94
CA ALA A 48 43.42 11.79 17.27
C ALA A 48 42.79 10.81 18.28
N GLN A 49 41.70 10.14 17.90
CA GLN A 49 40.99 9.14 18.71
C GLN A 49 41.88 7.95 19.12
N HIS A 50 42.77 7.50 18.22
CA HIS A 50 43.72 6.43 18.54
C HIS A 50 44.84 6.88 19.49
N GLY A 51 45.15 8.19 19.49
CA GLY A 51 46.16 8.77 20.38
C GLY A 51 45.61 9.05 21.77
N ASP A 52 44.40 9.58 21.84
CA ASP A 52 43.67 9.88 23.07
C ASP A 52 42.15 9.86 22.81
N PRO A 53 41.44 8.80 23.23
CA PRO A 53 39.99 8.69 23.02
C PRO A 53 39.18 9.52 24.02
N ALA A 54 39.80 10.08 25.08
CA ALA A 54 39.12 10.83 26.14
C ALA A 54 39.03 12.35 25.87
N LEU A 55 39.36 12.78 24.64
CA LEU A 55 39.27 14.19 24.25
C LEU A 55 37.81 14.64 24.15
N GLU A 56 37.44 15.64 24.96
CA GLU A 56 36.07 16.16 25.08
C GLU A 56 35.47 16.66 23.76
N GLU A 57 36.27 17.29 22.89
CA GLU A 57 35.83 17.86 21.61
C GLU A 57 35.57 16.80 20.51
N LEU A 58 36.03 15.56 20.73
CA LEU A 58 36.08 14.53 19.69
C LEU A 58 34.69 14.10 19.17
N PRO A 59 33.66 13.89 20.02
CA PRO A 59 32.32 13.51 19.55
C PRO A 59 31.69 14.53 18.61
N LEU A 60 31.77 15.82 18.95
CA LEU A 60 31.24 16.91 18.12
C LEU A 60 31.92 16.95 16.76
N LEU A 61 33.26 16.93 16.74
CA LEU A 61 34.02 17.01 15.49
C LEU A 61 33.80 15.78 14.61
N LEU A 62 33.68 14.58 15.20
CA LEU A 62 33.34 13.35 14.47
C LEU A 62 31.93 13.42 13.88
N PHE A 63 30.95 13.93 14.64
CA PHE A 63 29.60 14.18 14.12
C PHE A 63 29.64 15.10 12.89
N CYS A 64 30.24 16.28 13.03
CA CYS A 64 30.33 17.26 11.94
C CYS A 64 31.04 16.67 10.71
N ALA A 65 32.16 15.97 10.90
CA ALA A 65 32.93 15.36 9.82
C ALA A 65 32.17 14.22 9.12
N CYS A 66 31.45 13.38 9.87
CA CYS A 66 30.59 12.34 9.31
C CYS A 66 29.45 12.95 8.48
N MET A 67 28.75 13.96 9.01
CA MET A 67 27.66 14.62 8.30
C MET A 67 28.14 15.33 7.04
N GLN A 68 29.25 16.05 7.11
CA GLN A 68 29.86 16.70 5.95
C GLN A 68 30.31 15.68 4.90
N ARG A 69 30.95 14.58 5.32
CA ARG A 69 31.36 13.53 4.38
C ARG A 69 30.17 12.77 3.79
N ALA A 70 29.10 12.58 4.56
CA ALA A 70 27.86 11.99 4.06
C ALA A 70 27.25 12.84 2.95
N ARG A 71 27.23 14.18 3.11
CA ARG A 71 26.82 15.11 2.04
C ARG A 71 27.70 14.95 0.78
N GLN A 72 29.02 14.98 0.93
CA GLN A 72 29.95 14.78 -0.18
C GLN A 72 29.86 13.40 -0.89
N LEU A 73 29.39 12.36 -0.19
CA LEU A 73 29.19 11.04 -0.78
C LEU A 73 27.84 10.96 -1.50
N ALA A 74 26.81 11.59 -0.93
CA ALA A 74 25.52 11.73 -1.59
C ALA A 74 25.67 12.50 -2.92
N GLU A 75 26.41 13.61 -2.92
CA GLU A 75 26.77 14.39 -4.13
C GLU A 75 27.49 13.55 -5.20
N LYS A 76 28.09 12.42 -4.82
CA LYS A 76 28.81 11.49 -5.71
C LYS A 76 27.98 10.26 -6.09
N GLY A 77 26.70 10.21 -5.73
CA GLY A 77 25.81 9.07 -5.99
C GLY A 77 26.10 7.83 -5.14
N LEU A 78 26.84 7.98 -4.03
CA LEU A 78 27.20 6.89 -3.10
C LEU A 78 26.22 6.87 -1.91
N ALA A 79 24.94 6.60 -2.22
CA ALA A 79 23.84 6.73 -1.26
C ALA A 79 23.94 5.77 -0.06
N LYS A 80 24.40 4.53 -0.27
CA LYS A 80 24.57 3.53 0.80
C LYS A 80 25.67 3.95 1.79
N GLU A 81 26.77 4.47 1.27
CA GLU A 81 27.90 4.95 2.05
C GLU A 81 27.56 6.25 2.79
N ALA A 82 26.80 7.14 2.15
CA ALA A 82 26.28 8.34 2.79
C ALA A 82 25.33 7.99 3.95
N ALA A 83 24.42 7.03 3.76
CA ALA A 83 23.53 6.54 4.80
C ALA A 83 24.31 5.92 5.97
N ALA A 84 25.32 5.09 5.69
CA ALA A 84 26.18 4.50 6.71
C ALA A 84 26.91 5.56 7.55
N LEU A 85 27.37 6.66 6.91
CA LEU A 85 27.99 7.77 7.64
C LEU A 85 27.00 8.58 8.48
N ARG A 86 25.74 8.75 8.03
CA ARG A 86 24.70 9.38 8.85
C ARG A 86 24.39 8.54 10.09
N THR A 87 24.32 7.21 9.95
CA THR A 87 24.19 6.31 11.10
C THR A 87 25.37 6.44 12.06
N SER A 88 26.60 6.53 11.55
CA SER A 88 27.78 6.78 12.36
C SER A 88 27.73 8.15 13.05
N ALA A 89 27.22 9.20 12.38
CA ALA A 89 27.05 10.52 12.97
C ALA A 89 26.08 10.47 14.15
N ALA A 90 24.93 9.79 14.01
CA ALA A 90 23.94 9.64 15.08
C ALA A 90 24.55 8.99 16.34
N GLN A 91 25.44 8.00 16.18
CA GLN A 91 26.14 7.39 17.31
C GLN A 91 27.05 8.39 18.05
N HIS A 92 27.74 9.27 17.32
CA HIS A 92 28.56 10.31 17.92
C HIS A 92 27.73 11.41 18.58
N ARG A 93 26.58 11.77 18.00
CA ARG A 93 25.65 12.77 18.53
C ARG A 93 25.21 12.47 19.96
N VAL A 94 24.86 11.22 20.26
CA VAL A 94 24.46 10.79 21.61
C VAL A 94 25.56 11.02 22.66
N SER A 95 26.82 11.06 22.23
CA SER A 95 27.97 11.28 23.12
C SER A 95 28.37 12.76 23.26
N ILE A 96 27.63 13.70 22.65
CA ILE A 96 27.91 15.13 22.75
C ILE A 96 27.34 15.66 24.06
N ALA A 97 28.18 16.30 24.87
CA ALA A 97 27.76 17.00 26.08
C ALA A 97 27.20 18.39 25.73
N PHE A 98 25.99 18.46 25.17
CA PHE A 98 25.35 19.71 24.73
C PHE A 98 25.30 20.81 25.81
N SER A 99 25.15 20.42 27.07
CA SER A 99 25.13 21.32 28.23
C SER A 99 26.47 22.00 28.55
N GLN A 100 27.55 21.59 27.87
CA GLN A 100 28.92 22.10 28.04
C GLN A 100 29.48 22.78 26.79
N LEU A 101 28.74 22.79 25.68
CA LEU A 101 29.22 23.39 24.44
C LEU A 101 29.31 24.92 24.56
N ALA A 102 30.41 25.47 24.04
CA ALA A 102 30.55 26.90 23.80
C ALA A 102 29.68 27.34 22.61
N GLU A 103 29.48 28.65 22.45
CA GLU A 103 28.69 29.22 21.36
C GLU A 103 29.21 28.79 19.98
N GLU A 104 30.53 28.83 19.77
CA GLU A 104 31.15 28.45 18.50
C GLU A 104 30.94 26.96 18.16
N ASP A 105 30.97 26.10 19.17
CA ASP A 105 30.75 24.66 19.02
C ASP A 105 29.28 24.35 18.71
N TRP A 106 28.35 25.10 19.31
CA TRP A 106 26.93 25.05 18.96
C TRP A 106 26.67 25.50 17.51
N MET A 107 27.28 26.61 17.11
CA MET A 107 27.18 27.09 15.72
C MET A 107 27.74 26.05 14.75
N GLN A 108 28.85 25.40 15.10
CA GLN A 108 29.43 24.33 14.30
C GLN A 108 28.49 23.12 14.21
N TYR A 109 27.87 22.72 15.32
CA TYR A 109 26.90 21.63 15.36
C TYR A 109 25.70 21.88 14.42
N ILE A 110 25.08 23.04 14.53
CA ILE A 110 23.83 23.40 13.82
C ILE A 110 24.02 23.43 12.31
N ARG A 111 25.20 23.82 11.81
CA ARG A 111 25.52 23.77 10.36
C ARG A 111 25.42 22.37 9.75
N HIS A 112 25.58 21.34 10.57
CA HIS A 112 25.65 19.95 10.14
C HIS A 112 24.44 19.11 10.58
N ALA A 113 23.71 19.56 11.60
CA ALA A 113 22.54 18.86 12.14
C ALA A 113 21.29 18.99 11.25
N ASP A 114 20.36 18.07 11.47
CA ASP A 114 18.97 18.22 11.02
C ASP A 114 18.25 19.24 11.92
N GLY A 115 17.37 20.07 11.34
CA GLY A 115 16.74 21.16 12.06
C GLY A 115 15.84 20.71 13.20
N ALA A 116 15.10 19.61 13.05
CA ALA A 116 14.26 19.09 14.12
C ALA A 116 15.11 18.51 15.27
N GLU A 117 16.17 17.80 14.91
CA GLU A 117 17.13 17.25 15.87
C GLU A 117 17.85 18.35 16.67
N ALA A 118 18.32 19.40 15.99
CA ALA A 118 19.01 20.52 16.63
C ALA A 118 18.11 21.30 17.60
N LEU A 119 16.80 21.40 17.30
CA LEU A 119 15.82 22.03 18.20
C LEU A 119 15.62 21.25 19.48
N VAL A 120 15.55 19.91 19.40
CA VAL A 120 15.45 19.05 20.58
C VAL A 120 16.67 19.23 21.46
N ASP A 121 17.88 19.14 20.88
CA ASP A 121 19.12 19.26 21.67
C ASP A 121 19.25 20.64 22.31
N TYR A 122 18.83 21.70 21.61
CA TYR A 122 18.85 23.07 22.14
C TYR A 122 17.80 23.26 23.25
N ALA A 123 16.62 22.65 23.12
CA ALA A 123 15.61 22.68 24.17
C ALA A 123 16.10 21.98 25.45
N ASP A 124 16.77 20.84 25.32
CA ASP A 124 17.39 20.12 26.44
C ASP A 124 18.49 20.98 27.11
N TYR A 125 19.28 21.71 26.31
CA TYR A 125 20.26 22.68 26.81
C TYR A 125 19.61 23.79 27.65
N LEU A 126 18.47 24.34 27.21
CA LEU A 126 17.74 25.35 27.97
C LEU A 126 17.13 24.78 29.26
N GLN A 127 16.59 23.56 29.22
CA GLN A 127 16.02 22.88 30.39
C GLN A 127 17.07 22.61 31.47
N ALA A 128 18.34 22.44 31.10
CA ALA A 128 19.48 22.35 32.02
C ALA A 128 19.85 23.70 32.69
N GLN A 129 18.92 24.67 32.72
CA GLN A 129 19.04 26.01 33.33
C GLN A 129 20.17 26.86 32.75
N ARG A 130 20.44 26.71 31.44
CA ARG A 130 21.43 27.52 30.75
C ARG A 130 20.81 28.77 30.16
N SER A 131 21.63 29.80 29.99
CA SER A 131 21.21 31.03 29.32
C SER A 131 21.07 30.81 27.81
N PRO A 132 20.02 31.39 27.19
CA PRO A 132 19.86 31.39 25.73
C PRO A 132 21.08 31.96 25.00
N ILE A 133 21.44 31.35 23.87
CA ILE A 133 22.53 31.82 23.01
C ILE A 133 21.91 32.43 21.75
N LEU A 134 21.90 33.76 21.67
CA LEU A 134 21.16 34.49 20.62
C LEU A 134 21.58 34.11 19.19
N GLN A 135 22.88 33.87 18.98
CA GLN A 135 23.41 33.51 17.67
C GLN A 135 22.95 32.12 17.22
N VAL A 136 22.87 31.18 18.17
CA VAL A 136 22.34 29.83 17.96
C VAL A 136 20.86 29.90 17.59
N GLU A 137 20.07 30.70 18.31
CA GLU A 137 18.65 30.86 17.99
C GLU A 137 18.43 31.44 16.59
N ARG A 138 19.27 32.38 16.13
CA ARG A 138 19.21 32.89 14.76
C ARG A 138 19.50 31.80 13.73
N MET A 139 20.52 30.97 13.96
CA MET A 139 20.81 29.85 13.07
C MET A 139 19.68 28.81 13.05
N LEU A 140 19.06 28.54 14.21
CA LEU A 140 17.89 27.67 14.28
C LEU A 140 16.67 28.28 13.56
N ALA A 141 16.47 29.59 13.66
CA ALA A 141 15.44 30.31 12.91
C ALA A 141 15.65 30.16 11.39
N ASP A 142 16.90 30.29 10.93
CA ASP A 142 17.24 30.06 9.52
C ASP A 142 16.97 28.62 9.08
N LEU A 143 17.33 27.63 9.89
CA LEU A 143 17.03 26.22 9.61
C LEU A 143 15.52 25.96 9.55
N LEU A 144 14.74 26.53 10.47
CA LEU A 144 13.28 26.40 10.49
C LEU A 144 12.65 26.90 9.20
N VAL A 145 13.10 28.06 8.71
CA VAL A 145 12.61 28.64 7.45
C VAL A 145 13.00 27.78 6.25
N ILE A 146 14.28 27.37 6.16
CA ILE A 146 14.79 26.65 4.98
C ILE A 146 14.30 25.19 4.94
N GLN A 147 14.31 24.49 6.08
CA GLN A 147 13.94 23.07 6.16
C GLN A 147 12.46 22.85 6.46
N ARG A 148 11.69 23.92 6.74
CA ARG A 148 10.25 23.88 7.06
C ARG A 148 9.89 22.93 8.20
N CYS A 149 10.75 22.82 9.21
CA CYS A 149 10.62 21.87 10.31
C CYS A 149 9.85 22.42 11.54
N TRP A 150 8.73 23.10 11.30
CA TRP A 150 7.95 23.84 12.31
C TRP A 150 7.40 22.98 13.46
N LYS A 151 7.04 21.72 13.18
CA LYS A 151 6.52 20.78 14.19
C LYS A 151 7.48 20.56 15.36
N GLY A 152 8.79 20.72 15.12
CA GLY A 152 9.81 20.58 16.14
C GLY A 152 9.76 21.66 17.22
N LEU A 153 9.04 22.77 17.03
CA LEU A 153 9.01 23.89 17.98
C LEU A 153 8.25 23.58 19.27
N GLU A 154 7.43 22.54 19.31
CA GLU A 154 6.61 22.20 20.48
C GLU A 154 7.44 21.87 21.73
N VAL A 155 8.71 21.49 21.54
CA VAL A 155 9.69 21.19 22.59
C VAL A 155 10.15 22.44 23.36
N LEU A 156 9.98 23.64 22.77
CA LEU A 156 10.32 24.91 23.40
C LEU A 156 9.12 25.48 24.16
N ALA A 157 9.36 26.28 25.20
CA ALA A 157 8.30 26.97 25.92
C ALA A 157 7.48 27.88 24.99
N ALA A 158 6.17 28.04 25.28
CA ALA A 158 5.25 28.80 24.43
C ALA A 158 5.65 30.27 24.25
N ASP A 159 6.30 30.86 25.26
CA ASP A 159 6.79 32.23 25.27
C ASP A 159 8.20 32.39 24.67
N HIS A 160 8.88 31.28 24.36
CA HIS A 160 10.20 31.30 23.75
C HIS A 160 10.15 32.00 22.38
N PRO A 161 11.08 32.94 22.07
CA PRO A 161 11.03 33.75 20.85
C PRO A 161 10.88 32.94 19.55
N LEU A 162 11.60 31.81 19.42
CA LEU A 162 11.48 30.90 18.26
C LEU A 162 10.07 30.33 18.08
N ARG A 163 9.37 30.00 19.16
CA ARG A 163 8.02 29.41 19.09
C ARG A 163 6.95 30.49 18.96
N ARG A 164 7.05 31.56 19.75
CA ARG A 164 6.11 32.69 19.77
C ARG A 164 5.98 33.34 18.39
N ASP A 165 7.11 33.53 17.71
CA ASP A 165 7.16 34.30 16.46
C ASP A 165 6.97 33.40 15.21
N ALA A 166 7.10 32.07 15.35
CA ALA A 166 7.07 31.13 14.23
C ALA A 166 5.80 31.18 13.39
N GLY A 167 4.61 31.30 14.01
CA GLY A 167 3.35 31.29 13.25
C GLY A 167 3.23 32.45 12.24
N GLN A 168 3.79 33.62 12.56
CA GLN A 168 3.85 34.75 11.63
C GLN A 168 4.82 34.49 10.48
N VAL A 169 5.97 33.87 10.78
CA VAL A 169 6.98 33.51 9.78
C VAL A 169 6.45 32.44 8.86
N GLU A 170 5.89 31.36 9.40
CA GLU A 170 5.25 30.27 8.66
C GLU A 170 4.17 30.80 7.72
N SER A 171 3.26 31.66 8.23
CA SER A 171 2.21 32.27 7.41
C SER A 171 2.76 33.16 6.29
N SER A 172 3.95 33.75 6.47
CA SER A 172 4.60 34.57 5.45
C SER A 172 5.30 33.76 4.36
N LEU A 173 5.63 32.48 4.61
CA LEU A 173 6.33 31.64 3.64
C LEU A 173 5.52 31.45 2.37
N GLU A 174 4.20 31.30 2.43
CA GLU A 174 3.37 31.19 1.23
C GLU A 174 3.52 32.41 0.31
N ALA A 175 3.61 33.60 0.89
CA ALA A 175 3.83 34.83 0.14
C ALA A 175 5.27 34.93 -0.40
N MET A 176 6.28 34.54 0.39
CA MET A 176 7.66 34.43 -0.10
C MET A 176 7.78 33.42 -1.25
N ASP A 177 7.06 32.31 -1.13
CA ASP A 177 7.04 31.22 -2.10
C ASP A 177 6.43 31.65 -3.44
N ALA A 178 5.38 32.47 -3.37
CA ALA A 178 4.73 33.10 -4.52
C ALA A 178 5.51 34.31 -5.08
N GLY A 179 6.58 34.75 -4.41
CA GLY A 179 7.31 35.98 -4.76
C GLY A 179 6.56 37.28 -4.46
N ASP A 180 5.50 37.22 -3.64
CA ASP A 180 4.74 38.38 -3.16
C ASP A 180 5.41 38.94 -1.89
N TRP A 181 6.53 39.63 -2.11
CA TRP A 181 7.43 40.09 -1.04
C TRP A 181 6.80 41.20 -0.19
N GLU A 182 5.95 42.05 -0.77
CA GLU A 182 5.21 43.09 -0.07
C GLU A 182 4.24 42.49 0.95
N ARG A 183 3.49 41.46 0.54
CA ARG A 183 2.62 40.72 1.46
C ARG A 183 3.43 39.99 2.53
N ALA A 184 4.55 39.37 2.17
CA ALA A 184 5.43 38.72 3.13
C ALA A 184 5.94 39.70 4.20
N VAL A 185 6.37 40.90 3.81
CA VAL A 185 6.78 41.97 4.75
C VAL A 185 5.63 42.40 5.66
N GLY A 186 4.41 42.52 5.12
CA GLY A 186 3.21 42.85 5.89
C GLY A 186 2.91 41.81 6.98
N LEU A 187 2.97 40.53 6.64
CA LEU A 187 2.76 39.41 7.58
C LEU A 187 3.84 39.35 8.67
N LEU A 188 5.09 39.70 8.33
CA LEU A 188 6.20 39.79 9.27
C LEU A 188 6.22 41.10 10.09
N GLY A 189 5.21 41.96 9.96
CA GLY A 189 5.15 43.26 10.64
C GLY A 189 5.20 43.17 12.17
N GLY A 190 4.69 42.07 12.75
CA GLY A 190 4.69 41.79 14.18
C GLY A 190 6.03 41.32 14.75
N ILE A 191 6.99 40.95 13.90
CA ILE A 191 8.29 40.43 14.33
C ILE A 191 9.18 41.56 14.86
N GLY A 192 9.48 41.51 16.17
CA GLY A 192 10.30 42.48 16.85
C GLY A 192 11.77 42.46 16.43
N ARG A 193 12.50 43.57 16.65
CA ARG A 193 13.93 43.71 16.28
C ARG A 193 14.87 42.73 17.00
N ARG A 194 14.44 42.21 18.16
CA ARG A 194 15.19 41.23 18.96
C ARG A 194 14.78 39.78 18.68
N SER A 195 13.82 39.55 17.79
CA SER A 195 13.41 38.20 17.41
C SER A 195 14.56 37.48 16.68
N PRO A 196 14.72 36.15 16.89
CA PRO A 196 15.60 35.33 16.06
C PRO A 196 15.28 35.43 14.56
N PHE A 197 14.02 35.68 14.19
CA PHE A 197 13.57 35.82 12.79
C PHE A 197 13.72 37.24 12.23
N ALA A 198 14.32 38.18 12.97
CA ALA A 198 14.44 39.57 12.52
C ALA A 198 15.20 39.71 11.18
N ALA A 199 16.16 38.82 10.91
CA ALA A 199 16.91 38.78 9.66
C ALA A 199 16.02 38.43 8.45
N TRP A 200 15.09 37.48 8.58
CA TRP A 200 14.13 37.14 7.52
C TRP A 200 13.21 38.30 7.17
N ARG A 201 12.74 39.06 8.17
CA ARG A 201 11.97 40.28 7.91
C ARG A 201 12.79 41.35 7.18
N LEU A 202 14.06 41.53 7.53
CA LEU A 202 14.95 42.45 6.80
C LEU A 202 15.19 41.94 5.38
N PHE A 203 15.36 40.64 5.19
CA PHE A 203 15.52 40.01 3.89
C PHE A 203 14.31 40.22 2.98
N CYS A 204 13.07 40.03 3.47
CA CYS A 204 11.88 40.32 2.68
C CYS A 204 11.78 41.81 2.30
N LYS A 205 12.22 42.73 3.17
CA LYS A 205 12.30 44.15 2.80
C LYS A 205 13.35 44.42 1.73
N ALA A 206 14.50 43.73 1.79
CA ALA A 206 15.50 43.78 0.74
C ALA A 206 14.91 43.29 -0.59
N MET A 207 14.13 42.20 -0.58
CA MET A 207 13.44 41.71 -1.78
C MET A 207 12.47 42.73 -2.39
N VAL A 208 11.72 43.47 -1.56
CA VAL A 208 10.83 44.54 -2.04
C VAL A 208 11.64 45.68 -2.67
N CYS A 209 12.71 46.15 -2.03
CA CYS A 209 13.60 47.17 -2.61
C CYS A 209 14.24 46.69 -3.92
N PHE A 210 14.67 45.43 -3.98
CA PHE A 210 15.22 44.84 -5.20
C PHE A 210 14.17 44.79 -6.33
N GLY A 211 12.96 44.29 -6.04
CA GLY A 211 11.89 44.19 -7.03
C GLY A 211 11.40 45.54 -7.55
N SER A 212 11.50 46.60 -6.73
CA SER A 212 11.14 47.97 -7.10
C SER A 212 12.29 48.78 -7.73
N GLY A 213 13.50 48.22 -7.81
CA GLY A 213 14.69 48.93 -8.31
C GLY A 213 15.23 50.01 -7.36
N ASP A 214 14.87 49.99 -6.07
CA ASP A 214 15.39 50.92 -5.06
C ASP A 214 16.76 50.45 -4.53
N ASP A 215 17.81 50.68 -5.31
CA ASP A 215 19.18 50.29 -4.97
C ASP A 215 19.69 50.94 -3.67
N GLN A 216 19.22 52.14 -3.34
CA GLN A 216 19.63 52.85 -2.13
C GLN A 216 18.98 52.22 -0.89
N GLY A 217 17.68 51.90 -0.96
CA GLY A 217 16.99 51.15 0.07
C GLY A 217 17.57 49.75 0.26
N LEU A 218 17.86 49.06 -0.85
CA LEU A 218 18.48 47.75 -0.86
C LEU A 218 19.84 47.76 -0.13
N ARG A 219 20.74 48.69 -0.47
CA ARG A 219 22.03 48.85 0.22
C ARG A 219 21.87 49.04 1.73
N ARG A 220 21.00 49.97 2.15
CA ARG A 220 20.76 50.25 3.58
C ARG A 220 20.27 49.02 4.34
N ILE A 221 19.42 48.21 3.72
CA ILE A 221 18.87 47.00 4.37
C ILE A 221 19.91 45.88 4.42
N ILE A 222 20.71 45.70 3.36
CA ILE A 222 21.78 44.70 3.29
C ILE A 222 22.88 44.96 4.32
N GLU A 223 23.16 46.21 4.67
CA GLU A 223 24.09 46.58 5.75
C GLU A 223 23.57 46.18 7.14
N LEU A 224 22.25 46.04 7.31
CA LEU A 224 21.62 45.64 8.56
C LEU A 224 21.45 44.12 8.69
N LEU A 225 21.65 43.36 7.61
CA LEU A 225 21.60 41.89 7.66
C LEU A 225 22.85 41.33 8.34
N PRO A 226 22.70 40.35 9.27
CA PRO A 226 23.84 39.67 9.87
C PRO A 226 24.76 39.05 8.82
N ALA A 227 26.07 39.07 9.08
CA ALA A 227 27.07 38.52 8.16
C ALA A 227 26.93 37.01 7.94
N ASP A 228 26.31 36.32 8.88
CA ASP A 228 26.13 34.87 8.92
C ASP A 228 24.70 34.41 8.57
N PHE A 229 23.86 35.30 8.04
CA PHE A 229 22.52 34.96 7.56
C PHE A 229 22.56 33.84 6.51
N ALA A 230 21.66 32.85 6.60
CA ALA A 230 21.75 31.62 5.81
C ALA A 230 21.79 31.82 4.28
N LEU A 231 21.25 32.90 3.73
CA LEU A 231 21.36 33.25 2.30
C LEU A 231 22.55 34.18 2.00
N THR A 232 23.70 33.95 2.65
CA THR A 232 24.89 34.83 2.55
C THR A 232 25.33 35.05 1.10
N TYR A 233 25.26 34.01 0.24
CA TYR A 233 25.63 34.12 -1.17
C TYR A 233 24.73 35.10 -1.92
N THR A 234 23.40 35.00 -1.75
CA THR A 234 22.43 35.93 -2.33
C THR A 234 22.70 37.35 -1.89
N VAL A 235 22.93 37.57 -0.59
CA VAL A 235 23.25 38.88 -0.04
C VAL A 235 24.57 39.42 -0.63
N ALA A 236 25.57 38.56 -0.84
CA ALA A 236 26.85 38.94 -1.46
C ALA A 236 26.71 39.30 -2.95
N GLU A 237 25.85 38.62 -3.70
CA GLU A 237 25.54 38.98 -5.09
C GLU A 237 24.80 40.32 -5.16
N TRP A 238 23.83 40.58 -4.28
CA TRP A 238 23.18 41.89 -4.23
C TRP A 238 24.12 43.01 -3.81
N ARG A 239 25.08 42.76 -2.89
CA ARG A 239 26.14 43.74 -2.59
C ARG A 239 26.93 44.11 -3.85
N ARG A 240 27.28 43.12 -4.67
CA ARG A 240 27.97 43.33 -5.95
C ARG A 240 27.09 44.00 -7.00
N LEU A 241 25.81 43.67 -7.07
CA LEU A 241 24.85 44.34 -7.96
C LEU A 241 24.73 45.82 -7.61
N CYS A 242 24.62 46.15 -6.34
CA CYS A 242 24.57 47.53 -5.91
C CYS A 242 25.86 48.30 -6.28
N THR A 243 27.01 47.64 -6.46
CA THR A 243 28.27 48.26 -6.95
C THR A 243 28.47 48.16 -8.47
N GLY A 244 27.51 47.60 -9.21
CA GLY A 244 27.54 47.46 -10.67
C GLY A 244 28.29 46.23 -11.20
N GLU A 245 28.66 45.27 -10.34
CA GLU A 245 29.54 44.13 -10.65
C GLU A 245 28.91 42.75 -10.41
N GLY A 246 27.62 42.69 -10.01
CA GLY A 246 26.95 41.44 -9.61
C GLY A 246 25.99 40.85 -10.65
N VAL A 247 25.49 39.65 -10.37
CA VAL A 247 24.40 38.98 -11.12
C VAL A 247 23.14 38.85 -10.27
N ASP A 248 21.98 38.57 -10.88
CA ASP A 248 20.71 38.38 -10.16
C ASP A 248 20.78 37.20 -9.16
N GLY A 249 20.54 37.50 -7.89
CA GLY A 249 20.51 36.54 -6.78
C GLY A 249 19.18 35.79 -6.61
N LEU A 250 18.11 36.16 -7.34
CA LEU A 250 16.76 35.58 -7.21
C LEU A 250 16.71 34.05 -7.40
N PRO A 251 17.43 33.44 -8.36
CA PRO A 251 17.43 31.98 -8.53
C PRO A 251 17.95 31.21 -7.30
N ALA A 252 18.92 31.77 -6.58
CA ALA A 252 19.45 31.16 -5.36
C ALA A 252 18.42 31.18 -4.22
N VAL A 253 17.56 32.21 -4.17
CA VAL A 253 16.45 32.32 -3.21
C VAL A 253 15.39 31.27 -3.49
N GLN A 254 14.98 31.13 -4.76
CA GLN A 254 13.96 30.15 -5.17
C GLN A 254 14.40 28.70 -4.92
N LEU A 255 15.69 28.41 -5.14
CA LEU A 255 16.28 27.12 -4.82
C LEU A 255 16.30 26.86 -3.30
N ALA A 256 16.69 27.86 -2.50
CA ALA A 256 16.76 27.73 -1.04
C ALA A 256 15.39 27.60 -0.38
N LEU A 257 14.33 28.18 -0.97
CA LEU A 257 12.96 28.10 -0.46
C LEU A 257 12.18 26.89 -1.03
N GLY A 258 12.68 26.22 -2.07
CA GLY A 258 12.01 25.05 -2.67
C GLY A 258 10.78 25.37 -3.54
N THR A 259 10.69 26.60 -4.07
CA THR A 259 9.48 27.14 -4.72
C THR A 259 9.44 26.90 -6.22
N ALA A 260 10.61 26.70 -6.82
CA ALA A 260 10.77 26.37 -8.23
C ALA A 260 10.12 25.03 -8.60
N SER A 261 10.04 24.05 -7.68
CA SER A 261 9.45 22.74 -7.94
C SER A 261 7.93 22.76 -8.06
N SER A 262 7.22 23.60 -7.29
CA SER A 262 5.75 23.65 -7.33
C SER A 262 5.25 24.20 -8.66
N ALA A 263 5.79 25.35 -9.10
CA ALA A 263 5.40 25.95 -10.37
C ALA A 263 5.73 25.06 -11.57
N LEU A 264 6.90 24.39 -11.56
CA LEU A 264 7.27 23.44 -12.61
C LEU A 264 6.39 22.18 -12.60
N ALA A 265 5.97 21.71 -11.42
CA ALA A 265 5.05 20.58 -11.29
C ALA A 265 3.66 20.92 -11.84
N ASP A 266 3.11 22.10 -11.52
CA ASP A 266 1.82 22.55 -12.04
C ASP A 266 1.85 22.71 -13.56
N GLN A 267 2.91 23.33 -14.09
CA GLN A 267 3.12 23.46 -15.54
C GLN A 267 3.24 22.10 -16.22
N LEU A 268 3.96 21.14 -15.61
CA LEU A 268 4.08 19.79 -16.16
C LEU A 268 2.73 19.06 -16.12
N GLY A 269 1.97 19.18 -15.04
CA GLY A 269 0.62 18.62 -14.91
C GLY A 269 -0.32 19.16 -15.99
N GLU A 270 -0.30 20.48 -16.23
CA GLU A 270 -1.08 21.11 -17.30
C GLU A 270 -0.61 20.66 -18.69
N ALA A 271 0.71 20.56 -18.91
CA ALA A 271 1.29 20.07 -20.17
C ALA A 271 0.87 18.62 -20.47
N ILE A 272 0.88 17.74 -19.46
CA ILE A 272 0.39 16.36 -19.55
C ILE A 272 -1.11 16.37 -19.87
N HIS A 273 -1.91 17.14 -19.12
CA HIS A 273 -3.37 17.20 -19.32
C HIS A 273 -3.78 17.66 -20.72
N LYS A 274 -2.99 18.58 -21.31
CA LYS A 274 -3.20 19.14 -22.66
C LYS A 274 -2.46 18.37 -23.76
N GLY A 275 -1.69 17.34 -23.43
CA GLY A 275 -0.89 16.57 -24.40
C GLY A 275 0.21 17.38 -25.10
N ARG A 276 0.75 18.42 -24.45
CA ARG A 276 1.79 19.30 -25.03
C ARG A 276 3.17 18.66 -24.90
N LEU A 277 3.49 17.74 -25.81
CA LEU A 277 4.72 16.93 -25.77
C LEU A 277 6.02 17.75 -25.65
N ARG A 278 6.12 18.88 -26.35
CA ARG A 278 7.30 19.76 -26.29
C ARG A 278 7.46 20.42 -24.91
N ASP A 279 6.36 20.77 -24.26
CA ASP A 279 6.39 21.33 -22.91
C ASP A 279 6.76 20.27 -21.88
N ILE A 280 6.22 19.04 -22.00
CA ILE A 280 6.59 17.90 -21.15
C ILE A 280 8.12 17.66 -21.23
N GLU A 281 8.65 17.58 -22.44
CA GLU A 281 10.09 17.40 -22.68
C GLU A 281 10.94 18.52 -22.07
N ARG A 282 10.50 19.77 -22.21
CA ARG A 282 11.20 20.94 -21.65
C ARG A 282 11.17 20.99 -20.12
N LEU A 283 10.05 20.61 -19.50
CA LEU A 283 9.80 20.80 -18.07
C LEU A 283 10.40 19.68 -17.19
N ILE A 284 10.43 18.44 -17.68
CA ILE A 284 10.91 17.29 -16.90
C ILE A 284 12.35 17.46 -16.38
N PRO A 285 13.35 17.92 -17.17
CA PRO A 285 14.71 18.09 -16.67
C PRO A 285 14.81 19.10 -15.52
N GLY A 286 14.11 20.24 -15.64
CA GLY A 286 14.10 21.29 -14.63
C GLY A 286 13.42 20.83 -13.35
N LEU A 287 12.25 20.18 -13.47
CA LEU A 287 11.53 19.65 -12.32
C LEU A 287 12.32 18.53 -11.64
N ALA A 288 12.98 17.66 -12.39
CA ALA A 288 13.79 16.59 -11.82
C ALA A 288 14.98 17.11 -10.99
N VAL A 289 15.66 18.15 -11.46
CA VAL A 289 16.73 18.83 -10.71
C VAL A 289 16.18 19.52 -9.47
N ALA A 290 14.98 20.13 -9.56
CA ALA A 290 14.36 20.78 -8.41
C ALA A 290 13.87 19.78 -7.34
N LEU A 291 13.29 18.65 -7.76
CA LEU A 291 12.76 17.63 -6.84
C LEU A 291 13.85 16.76 -6.21
N TYR A 292 14.86 16.42 -6.99
CA TYR A 292 15.88 15.47 -6.58
C TYR A 292 17.24 15.88 -7.16
N PRO A 293 17.83 17.00 -6.67
CA PRO A 293 19.06 17.57 -7.23
C PRO A 293 20.23 16.58 -7.20
N GLU A 294 20.25 15.68 -6.23
CA GLU A 294 21.30 14.66 -6.07
C GLU A 294 21.18 13.51 -7.09
N GLU A 295 19.95 13.13 -7.50
CA GLU A 295 19.72 12.06 -8.47
C GLU A 295 18.63 12.44 -9.49
N PRO A 296 18.87 13.48 -10.31
CA PRO A 296 17.85 13.99 -11.23
C PRO A 296 17.46 12.94 -12.27
N LEU A 297 18.33 11.98 -12.58
CA LEU A 297 18.02 10.91 -13.52
C LEU A 297 16.92 9.96 -13.00
N GLN A 298 16.93 9.63 -11.70
CA GLN A 298 15.88 8.80 -11.11
C GLN A 298 14.54 9.54 -11.10
N ALA A 299 14.56 10.83 -10.74
CA ALA A 299 13.37 11.68 -10.81
C ALA A 299 12.83 11.79 -12.24
N ARG A 300 13.69 11.91 -13.27
CA ARG A 300 13.26 11.87 -14.68
C ARG A 300 12.57 10.57 -15.04
N MET A 301 13.08 9.42 -14.60
CA MET A 301 12.44 8.13 -14.84
C MET A 301 11.05 8.05 -14.19
N ALA A 302 10.92 8.47 -12.93
CA ALA A 302 9.63 8.51 -12.23
C ALA A 302 8.63 9.46 -12.91
N LEU A 303 9.07 10.66 -13.31
CA LEU A 303 8.25 11.62 -14.05
C LEU A 303 7.80 11.05 -15.41
N LEU A 304 8.68 10.34 -16.13
CA LEU A 304 8.33 9.65 -17.38
C LEU A 304 7.31 8.51 -17.16
N GLN A 305 7.39 7.78 -16.04
CA GLN A 305 6.37 6.79 -15.66
C GLN A 305 5.02 7.46 -15.40
N ILE A 306 5.00 8.62 -14.72
CA ILE A 306 3.79 9.42 -14.51
C ILE A 306 3.20 9.89 -15.86
N VAL A 307 4.05 10.33 -16.80
CA VAL A 307 3.61 10.64 -18.18
C VAL A 307 3.00 9.41 -18.84
N GLY A 308 3.60 8.23 -18.66
CA GLY A 308 3.05 6.95 -19.14
C GLY A 308 1.64 6.66 -18.62
N LEU A 309 1.36 6.95 -17.35
CA LEU A 309 0.01 6.79 -16.76
C LEU A 309 -1.05 7.70 -17.40
N ALA A 310 -0.66 8.71 -18.16
CA ALA A 310 -1.56 9.59 -18.90
C ALA A 310 -1.98 9.03 -20.27
N VAL A 311 -1.30 8.00 -20.77
CA VAL A 311 -1.59 7.35 -22.06
C VAL A 311 -2.98 6.69 -22.08
N PRO A 312 -3.38 5.84 -21.10
CA PRO A 312 -4.71 5.22 -21.09
C PRO A 312 -5.86 6.22 -21.01
N ARG A 313 -5.57 7.48 -20.63
CA ARG A 313 -6.54 8.58 -20.55
C ARG A 313 -6.58 9.42 -21.83
N ASN A 314 -5.93 8.96 -22.91
CA ASN A 314 -5.78 9.68 -24.18
C ASN A 314 -5.19 11.09 -24.03
N LYS A 315 -4.39 11.33 -22.99
CA LYS A 315 -3.74 12.63 -22.76
C LYS A 315 -2.38 12.73 -23.44
N VAL A 316 -1.69 11.60 -23.59
CA VAL A 316 -0.40 11.49 -24.27
C VAL A 316 -0.48 10.34 -25.27
N PRO A 317 -0.12 10.53 -26.55
CA PRO A 317 -0.07 9.43 -27.53
C PRO A 317 0.96 8.39 -27.12
N ILE A 318 0.63 7.09 -27.24
CA ILE A 318 1.53 6.00 -26.89
C ILE A 318 2.81 6.02 -27.75
N GLU A 319 2.69 6.44 -29.01
CA GLU A 319 3.76 6.53 -29.99
C GLU A 319 4.79 7.63 -29.62
N ALA A 320 4.39 8.58 -28.78
CA ALA A 320 5.28 9.65 -28.32
C ALA A 320 6.23 9.21 -27.19
N ILE A 321 5.88 8.15 -26.45
CA ILE A 321 6.63 7.71 -25.27
C ILE A 321 8.07 7.31 -25.62
N PRO A 322 8.35 6.45 -26.64
CA PRO A 322 9.73 6.09 -26.97
C PRO A 322 10.61 7.31 -27.29
N GLY A 323 10.05 8.29 -28.03
CA GLY A 323 10.76 9.53 -28.37
C GLY A 323 11.06 10.39 -27.15
N LEU A 324 10.11 10.53 -26.20
CA LEU A 324 10.34 11.25 -24.94
C LEU A 324 11.42 10.58 -24.10
N VAL A 325 11.36 9.25 -23.94
CA VAL A 325 12.35 8.48 -23.19
C VAL A 325 13.74 8.64 -23.79
N GLN A 326 13.86 8.54 -25.12
CA GLN A 326 15.14 8.68 -25.84
C GLN A 326 15.77 10.06 -25.67
N ARG A 327 14.97 11.13 -25.61
CA ARG A 327 15.49 12.51 -25.49
C ARG A 327 15.79 12.91 -24.05
N LEU A 328 15.14 12.30 -23.06
CA LEU A 328 15.24 12.71 -21.65
C LEU A 328 16.20 11.85 -20.81
N LEU A 329 16.53 10.65 -21.28
CA LEU A 329 17.39 9.70 -20.58
C LEU A 329 18.66 9.37 -21.37
N PRO A 330 19.76 8.99 -20.69
CA PRO A 330 20.96 8.44 -21.31
C PRO A 330 20.66 7.17 -22.11
N THR A 331 21.40 6.94 -23.19
CA THR A 331 21.18 5.84 -24.15
C THR A 331 21.11 4.47 -23.46
N GLU A 332 21.95 4.23 -22.46
CA GLU A 332 22.00 2.98 -21.69
C GLU A 332 20.76 2.73 -20.82
N ARG A 333 19.92 3.74 -20.59
CA ARG A 333 18.67 3.63 -19.81
C ARG A 333 17.41 3.59 -20.67
N VAL A 334 17.50 3.99 -21.94
CA VAL A 334 16.33 4.17 -22.83
C VAL A 334 15.51 2.88 -22.93
N ALA A 335 16.15 1.75 -23.25
CA ALA A 335 15.44 0.48 -23.46
C ALA A 335 14.73 0.00 -22.19
N SER A 336 15.41 0.05 -21.03
CA SER A 336 14.83 -0.38 -19.75
C SER A 336 13.68 0.52 -19.32
N ALA A 337 13.82 1.84 -19.47
CA ALA A 337 12.79 2.79 -19.09
C ALA A 337 11.56 2.67 -20.01
N ALA A 338 11.76 2.56 -21.32
CA ALA A 338 10.67 2.38 -22.28
C ALA A 338 9.89 1.09 -21.98
N ALA A 339 10.58 -0.01 -21.69
CA ALA A 339 9.95 -1.28 -21.35
C ALA A 339 9.16 -1.23 -20.03
N GLN A 340 9.71 -0.60 -18.98
CA GLN A 340 8.99 -0.38 -17.71
C GLN A 340 7.73 0.47 -17.91
N ILE A 341 7.82 1.55 -18.68
CA ILE A 341 6.68 2.43 -18.96
C ILE A 341 5.63 1.68 -19.80
N GLY A 342 6.06 0.88 -20.78
CA GLY A 342 5.16 0.03 -21.58
C GLY A 342 4.38 -0.96 -20.71
N LEU A 343 5.05 -1.66 -19.79
CA LEU A 343 4.41 -2.54 -18.81
C LEU A 343 3.38 -1.79 -17.94
N LEU A 344 3.73 -0.59 -17.48
CA LEU A 344 2.84 0.23 -16.66
C LEU A 344 1.60 0.70 -17.44
N ILE A 345 1.77 1.10 -18.70
CA ILE A 345 0.66 1.48 -19.59
C ILE A 345 -0.32 0.32 -19.76
N GLN A 346 0.18 -0.90 -19.94
CA GLN A 346 -0.65 -2.10 -20.12
C GLN A 346 -1.49 -2.43 -18.89
N GLN A 347 -0.93 -2.36 -17.69
CA GLN A 347 -1.67 -2.60 -16.44
C GLN A 347 -2.89 -1.68 -16.29
N MET A 348 -2.81 -0.49 -16.89
CA MET A 348 -3.82 0.56 -16.82
C MET A 348 -4.76 0.59 -18.04
N SER A 349 -4.42 -0.08 -19.14
CA SER A 349 -5.16 -0.06 -20.40
C SER A 349 -6.03 -1.32 -20.54
N PRO A 350 -7.36 -1.23 -20.48
CA PRO A 350 -8.24 -2.40 -20.58
C PRO A 350 -8.24 -3.05 -21.98
N ASP A 351 -7.83 -2.32 -23.01
CA ASP A 351 -8.02 -2.75 -24.40
C ASP A 351 -6.77 -3.34 -25.05
N ARG A 352 -5.63 -3.37 -24.33
CA ARG A 352 -4.34 -3.75 -24.91
C ARG A 352 -3.53 -4.62 -23.97
N TRP A 353 -3.34 -5.87 -24.37
CA TRP A 353 -2.41 -6.80 -23.78
C TRP A 353 -1.34 -7.16 -24.81
N ASP A 354 -0.07 -6.92 -24.52
CA ASP A 354 1.03 -7.10 -25.45
C ASP A 354 2.28 -7.64 -24.71
N PRO A 355 2.84 -8.80 -25.09
CA PRO A 355 4.02 -9.36 -24.43
C PRO A 355 5.32 -8.61 -24.71
N GLY A 356 5.38 -7.74 -25.73
CA GLY A 356 6.61 -7.10 -26.21
C GLY A 356 7.38 -6.33 -25.13
N PRO A 357 6.76 -5.35 -24.42
CA PRO A 357 7.44 -4.61 -23.36
C PRO A 357 7.96 -5.51 -22.23
N ALA A 358 7.26 -6.59 -21.91
CA ALA A 358 7.71 -7.55 -20.91
C ALA A 358 8.95 -8.30 -21.37
N ALA A 359 8.99 -8.76 -22.62
CA ALA A 359 10.14 -9.46 -23.20
C ALA A 359 11.39 -8.59 -23.17
N VAL A 360 11.29 -7.35 -23.66
CA VAL A 360 12.40 -6.39 -23.62
C VAL A 360 12.87 -6.14 -22.19
N TYR A 361 11.95 -6.00 -21.24
CA TYR A 361 12.35 -5.74 -19.85
C TYR A 361 13.02 -6.95 -19.19
N LEU A 362 12.55 -8.16 -19.49
CA LEU A 362 13.11 -9.41 -18.98
C LEU A 362 14.56 -9.61 -19.43
N ASP A 363 14.89 -9.27 -20.68
CA ASP A 363 16.26 -9.31 -21.20
C ASP A 363 17.21 -8.34 -20.46
N LEU A 364 16.65 -7.22 -20.00
CA LEU A 364 17.39 -6.16 -19.31
C LEU A 364 17.50 -6.36 -17.79
N LEU A 365 16.84 -7.37 -17.23
CA LEU A 365 16.89 -7.60 -15.78
C LEU A 365 18.30 -7.92 -15.27
N SER A 366 19.18 -8.48 -16.09
CA SER A 366 20.59 -8.71 -15.72
C SER A 366 21.34 -7.41 -15.42
N VAL A 367 20.98 -6.32 -16.11
CA VAL A 367 21.54 -4.98 -15.93
C VAL A 367 20.87 -4.27 -14.74
N ALA A 368 19.54 -4.38 -14.64
CA ALA A 368 18.78 -3.73 -13.57
C ALA A 368 18.98 -4.40 -12.19
N PHE A 369 19.10 -5.72 -12.16
CA PHE A 369 19.25 -6.56 -10.97
C PHE A 369 20.47 -7.48 -11.13
N PRO A 370 21.68 -7.01 -10.74
CA PRO A 370 22.90 -7.80 -10.88
C PRO A 370 22.86 -9.10 -10.07
N HIS A 371 22.23 -9.08 -8.89
CA HIS A 371 22.10 -10.24 -8.02
C HIS A 371 21.05 -11.22 -8.56
N ALA A 372 21.43 -12.50 -8.65
CA ALA A 372 20.57 -13.55 -9.20
C ALA A 372 19.24 -13.73 -8.46
N PRO A 373 19.18 -13.70 -7.10
CA PRO A 373 17.91 -13.78 -6.38
C PRO A 373 16.96 -12.62 -6.70
N ASP A 374 17.45 -11.38 -6.66
CA ASP A 374 16.64 -10.19 -6.95
C ASP A 374 16.11 -10.22 -8.39
N ARG A 375 16.94 -10.69 -9.33
CA ARG A 375 16.55 -10.88 -10.73
C ARG A 375 15.46 -11.93 -10.90
N ALA A 376 15.53 -13.04 -10.15
CA ALA A 376 14.49 -14.07 -10.19
C ALA A 376 13.15 -13.51 -9.66
N VAL A 377 13.18 -12.78 -8.55
CA VAL A 377 11.98 -12.11 -8.01
C VAL A 377 11.43 -11.10 -9.01
N ALA A 378 12.28 -10.25 -9.61
CA ALA A 378 11.85 -9.28 -10.61
C ALA A 378 11.21 -9.96 -11.85
N ARG A 379 11.80 -11.06 -12.33
CA ARG A 379 11.21 -11.89 -13.40
C ARG A 379 9.84 -12.43 -12.98
N GLY A 380 9.74 -12.97 -11.77
CA GLY A 380 8.47 -13.44 -11.19
C GLY A 380 7.38 -12.38 -11.23
N ARG A 381 7.70 -11.15 -10.81
CA ARG A 381 6.75 -10.02 -10.79
C ARG A 381 6.31 -9.55 -12.17
N VAL A 382 7.21 -9.53 -13.15
CA VAL A 382 6.85 -9.16 -14.54
C VAL A 382 5.87 -10.18 -15.12
N LEU A 383 6.16 -11.48 -14.96
CA LEU A 383 5.29 -12.55 -15.46
C LEU A 383 3.93 -12.57 -14.75
N GLU A 384 3.91 -12.35 -13.42
CA GLU A 384 2.67 -12.22 -12.66
C GLU A 384 1.83 -11.04 -13.16
N ALA A 385 2.46 -9.87 -13.34
CA ALA A 385 1.77 -8.69 -13.82
C ALA A 385 1.15 -8.90 -15.20
N MET A 386 1.87 -9.57 -16.11
CA MET A 386 1.32 -9.95 -17.42
C MET A 386 0.09 -10.84 -17.29
N ALA A 387 0.15 -11.88 -16.46
CA ALA A 387 -0.96 -12.81 -16.28
C ALA A 387 -2.20 -12.11 -15.69
N ARG A 388 -1.99 -11.25 -14.69
CA ARG A 388 -3.07 -10.46 -14.07
C ARG A 388 -3.71 -9.48 -15.04
N THR A 389 -2.90 -8.76 -15.82
CA THR A 389 -3.42 -7.85 -16.86
C THR A 389 -4.21 -8.63 -17.90
N GLY A 390 -3.69 -9.77 -18.38
CA GLY A 390 -4.36 -10.62 -19.36
C GLY A 390 -5.72 -11.12 -18.86
N HIS A 391 -5.79 -11.55 -17.60
CA HIS A 391 -7.05 -11.96 -16.98
C HIS A 391 -8.03 -10.78 -16.85
N LYS A 392 -7.55 -9.62 -16.39
CA LYS A 392 -8.38 -8.40 -16.20
C LYS A 392 -9.01 -7.90 -17.50
N VAL A 393 -8.30 -7.98 -18.63
CA VAL A 393 -8.82 -7.58 -19.94
C VAL A 393 -9.69 -8.64 -20.60
N GLY A 394 -9.92 -9.78 -19.92
CA GLY A 394 -10.71 -10.88 -20.46
C GLY A 394 -10.06 -11.53 -21.69
N LEU A 395 -8.72 -11.56 -21.74
CA LEU A 395 -7.95 -12.11 -22.85
C LEU A 395 -8.50 -13.49 -23.22
N GLN A 396 -8.87 -13.66 -24.49
CA GLN A 396 -9.31 -14.93 -25.06
C GLN A 396 -8.11 -15.55 -25.79
N PRO A 397 -7.33 -16.45 -25.15
CA PRO A 397 -5.99 -16.76 -25.66
C PRO A 397 -5.98 -17.46 -27.02
N HIS A 398 -7.07 -18.12 -27.38
CA HIS A 398 -7.24 -18.76 -28.70
C HIS A 398 -7.27 -17.77 -29.87
N PHE A 399 -7.41 -16.46 -29.61
CA PHE A 399 -7.38 -15.40 -30.62
C PHE A 399 -6.06 -14.61 -30.63
N LEU A 400 -5.03 -15.10 -29.94
CA LEU A 400 -3.71 -14.45 -29.96
C LEU A 400 -3.10 -14.54 -31.38
N PRO A 401 -2.58 -13.43 -31.93
CA PRO A 401 -1.77 -13.45 -33.15
C PRO A 401 -0.55 -14.37 -33.01
N ALA A 402 -0.12 -15.01 -34.11
CA ALA A 402 1.01 -15.94 -34.10
C ALA A 402 2.30 -15.31 -33.55
N GLU A 403 2.58 -14.05 -33.89
CA GLU A 403 3.71 -13.26 -33.39
C GLU A 403 3.70 -13.08 -31.86
N MET A 404 2.51 -12.95 -31.26
CA MET A 404 2.37 -12.88 -29.80
C MET A 404 2.62 -14.25 -29.16
N VAL A 405 2.14 -15.33 -29.79
CA VAL A 405 2.40 -16.71 -29.34
C VAL A 405 3.90 -17.01 -29.34
N GLU A 406 4.62 -16.63 -30.39
CA GLU A 406 6.08 -16.79 -30.45
C GLU A 406 6.79 -15.97 -29.36
N SER A 407 6.39 -14.71 -29.18
CA SER A 407 6.93 -13.86 -28.12
C SER A 407 6.70 -14.45 -26.73
N LEU A 408 5.51 -15.01 -26.48
CA LEU A 408 5.19 -15.65 -25.20
C LEU A 408 5.92 -16.97 -24.99
N ALA A 409 6.11 -17.76 -26.04
CA ALA A 409 6.91 -18.98 -25.97
C ALA A 409 8.37 -18.64 -25.60
N ALA A 410 8.95 -17.61 -26.21
CA ALA A 410 10.27 -17.09 -25.86
C ALA A 410 10.34 -16.59 -24.41
N LEU A 411 9.29 -15.90 -23.94
CA LEU A 411 9.18 -15.43 -22.56
C LEU A 411 9.19 -16.57 -21.53
N LEU A 412 8.45 -17.64 -21.84
CA LEU A 412 8.27 -18.80 -20.97
C LEU A 412 9.42 -19.80 -21.06
N ASP A 413 10.28 -19.69 -22.08
CA ASP A 413 11.29 -20.70 -22.44
C ASP A 413 10.65 -22.09 -22.71
N GLU A 414 9.39 -22.10 -23.16
CA GLU A 414 8.59 -23.29 -23.39
C GLU A 414 7.63 -23.10 -24.58
N ARG A 415 7.32 -24.19 -25.28
CA ARG A 415 6.33 -24.16 -26.37
C ARG A 415 4.91 -23.99 -25.82
N LEU A 416 4.13 -23.11 -26.43
CA LEU A 416 2.70 -22.93 -26.15
C LEU A 416 1.87 -23.90 -26.99
N ASP A 417 1.64 -25.11 -26.47
CA ASP A 417 0.82 -26.12 -27.15
C ASP A 417 -0.69 -25.82 -27.11
N ASP A 418 -1.15 -25.17 -26.03
CA ASP A 418 -2.52 -24.68 -25.88
C ASP A 418 -2.50 -23.21 -25.47
N PRO A 419 -2.90 -22.28 -26.36
CA PRO A 419 -2.99 -20.86 -26.02
C PRO A 419 -3.86 -20.61 -24.78
N GLY A 420 -4.93 -21.40 -24.57
CA GLY A 420 -5.83 -21.28 -23.40
C GLY A 420 -5.12 -21.39 -22.06
N LEU A 421 -3.90 -21.95 -22.05
CA LEU A 421 -3.06 -22.13 -20.88
C LEU A 421 -2.04 -21.02 -20.63
N VAL A 422 -1.99 -19.99 -21.47
CA VAL A 422 -0.96 -18.95 -21.38
C VAL A 422 -0.91 -18.28 -20.01
N LEU A 423 -2.07 -17.89 -19.43
CA LEU A 423 -2.10 -17.20 -18.14
C LEU A 423 -1.67 -18.14 -16.99
N PRO A 424 -2.19 -19.38 -16.88
CA PRO A 424 -1.64 -20.36 -15.94
C PRO A 424 -0.15 -20.66 -16.13
N GLN A 425 0.38 -20.68 -17.36
CA GLN A 425 1.80 -20.92 -17.63
C GLN A 425 2.66 -19.74 -17.19
N LEU A 426 2.26 -18.50 -17.51
CA LEU A 426 2.91 -17.28 -16.99
C LEU A 426 2.96 -17.28 -15.46
N MET A 427 1.86 -17.65 -14.79
CA MET A 427 1.83 -17.76 -13.33
C MET A 427 2.69 -18.91 -12.80
N THR A 428 2.77 -20.04 -13.51
CA THR A 428 3.65 -21.15 -13.12
C THR A 428 5.12 -20.74 -13.21
N ALA A 429 5.51 -20.09 -14.32
CA ALA A 429 6.86 -19.56 -14.51
C ALA A 429 7.18 -18.43 -13.52
N SER A 430 6.19 -17.59 -13.18
CA SER A 430 6.29 -16.57 -12.14
C SER A 430 6.63 -17.19 -10.78
N LEU A 431 5.88 -18.21 -10.34
CA LEU A 431 6.11 -18.89 -9.06
C LEU A 431 7.38 -19.74 -9.04
N ALA A 432 7.83 -20.25 -10.18
CA ALA A 432 9.15 -20.89 -10.27
C ALA A 432 10.28 -19.89 -10.02
N ALA A 433 10.09 -18.62 -10.41
CA ALA A 433 11.06 -17.55 -10.20
C ALA A 433 10.95 -16.86 -8.82
N ASP A 434 9.72 -16.74 -8.28
CA ASP A 434 9.43 -16.20 -6.94
C ASP A 434 8.51 -17.17 -6.17
N PRO A 435 9.05 -18.29 -5.63
CA PRO A 435 8.25 -19.29 -4.93
C PRO A 435 7.67 -18.80 -3.61
N ASP A 436 8.13 -17.66 -3.07
CA ASP A 436 7.60 -17.07 -1.84
C ASP A 436 6.36 -16.18 -2.07
N ASN A 437 5.92 -16.06 -3.32
CA ASN A 437 4.77 -15.24 -3.69
C ASN A 437 3.42 -15.93 -3.41
N ARG A 438 2.97 -15.90 -2.15
CA ARG A 438 1.69 -16.49 -1.71
C ARG A 438 0.48 -16.02 -2.54
N GLU A 439 0.40 -14.73 -2.85
CA GLU A 439 -0.69 -14.17 -3.67
C GLU A 439 -0.66 -14.69 -5.11
N GLY A 440 0.52 -15.02 -5.63
CA GLY A 440 0.67 -15.67 -6.93
C GLY A 440 0.07 -17.08 -6.94
N TYR A 441 0.24 -17.86 -5.87
CA TYR A 441 -0.39 -19.18 -5.75
C TYR A 441 -1.92 -19.07 -5.74
N ARG A 442 -2.48 -18.15 -4.94
CA ARG A 442 -3.93 -17.91 -4.89
C ARG A 442 -4.50 -17.55 -6.25
N PHE A 443 -3.84 -16.62 -6.94
CA PHE A 443 -4.27 -16.22 -8.28
C PHE A 443 -4.14 -17.35 -9.31
N LEU A 444 -3.09 -18.18 -9.24
CA LEU A 444 -2.99 -19.36 -10.09
C LEU A 444 -4.12 -20.36 -9.83
N LEU A 445 -4.51 -20.58 -8.57
CA LEU A 445 -5.64 -21.44 -8.23
C LEU A 445 -6.95 -20.91 -8.80
N ASP A 446 -7.16 -19.59 -8.76
CA ASP A 446 -8.33 -18.95 -9.37
C ASP A 446 -8.38 -19.16 -10.89
N LEU A 447 -7.24 -19.00 -11.59
CA LEU A 447 -7.14 -19.26 -13.03
C LEU A 447 -7.42 -20.72 -13.40
N LEU A 448 -7.08 -21.65 -12.52
CA LEU A 448 -7.28 -23.09 -12.75
C LEU A 448 -8.67 -23.57 -12.32
N ARG A 449 -9.41 -22.78 -11.53
CA ARG A 449 -10.70 -23.18 -10.96
C ARG A 449 -11.76 -23.27 -12.06
N GLY A 450 -12.55 -24.36 -12.03
CA GLY A 450 -13.64 -24.58 -12.98
C GLY A 450 -13.22 -25.27 -14.29
N HIS A 451 -11.94 -25.61 -14.45
CA HIS A 451 -11.40 -26.29 -15.62
C HIS A 451 -11.03 -27.75 -15.29
N PRO A 452 -11.88 -28.75 -15.63
CA PRO A 452 -11.65 -30.16 -15.29
C PRO A 452 -10.29 -30.70 -15.79
N GLU A 453 -9.87 -30.27 -16.97
CA GLU A 453 -8.60 -30.62 -17.61
C GLU A 453 -7.37 -30.21 -16.78
N TYR A 454 -7.49 -29.20 -15.92
CA TYR A 454 -6.37 -28.68 -15.12
C TYR A 454 -6.40 -29.12 -13.67
N GLN A 455 -7.28 -30.05 -13.32
CA GLN A 455 -7.46 -30.50 -11.95
C GLN A 455 -6.18 -31.10 -11.34
N ALA A 456 -5.38 -31.83 -12.12
CA ALA A 456 -4.09 -32.37 -11.67
C ALA A 456 -3.08 -31.25 -11.35
N LYS A 457 -3.07 -30.17 -12.15
CA LYS A 457 -2.24 -28.99 -11.93
C LYS A 457 -2.70 -28.22 -10.70
N PHE A 458 -4.01 -28.03 -10.53
CA PHE A 458 -4.61 -27.42 -9.33
C PHE A 458 -4.21 -28.16 -8.04
N GLU A 459 -4.32 -29.50 -8.01
CA GLU A 459 -3.89 -30.32 -6.87
C GLU A 459 -2.38 -30.26 -6.61
N LYS A 460 -1.56 -30.18 -7.67
CA LYS A 460 -0.11 -29.98 -7.55
C LYS A 460 0.19 -28.60 -6.93
N THR A 461 -0.41 -27.54 -7.46
CA THR A 461 -0.24 -26.16 -6.95
C THR A 461 -0.60 -26.05 -5.47
N LEU A 462 -1.70 -26.69 -5.03
CA LEU A 462 -2.07 -26.72 -3.60
C LEU A 462 -1.03 -27.45 -2.73
N ARG A 463 -0.47 -28.55 -3.22
CA ARG A 463 0.60 -29.27 -2.50
C ARG A 463 1.88 -28.46 -2.41
N ASP A 464 2.27 -27.82 -3.52
CA ASP A 464 3.44 -26.96 -3.57
C ASP A 464 3.27 -25.76 -2.62
N MET A 465 2.07 -25.15 -2.60
CA MET A 465 1.71 -24.08 -1.68
C MET A 465 1.76 -24.53 -0.21
N ALA A 466 1.17 -25.69 0.14
CA ALA A 466 1.22 -26.23 1.50
C ALA A 466 2.65 -26.55 1.95
N ALA A 467 3.49 -27.07 1.05
CA ALA A 467 4.89 -27.36 1.35
C ALA A 467 5.71 -26.07 1.57
N ARG A 468 5.39 -25.00 0.83
CA ARG A 468 6.09 -23.72 0.92
C ARG A 468 5.65 -22.88 2.12
N PHE A 469 4.36 -22.90 2.44
CA PHE A 469 3.75 -22.15 3.53
C PHE A 469 3.15 -23.13 4.55
N PRO A 470 3.98 -23.78 5.39
CA PRO A 470 3.53 -24.85 6.27
C PRO A 470 2.52 -24.40 7.32
N ASP A 471 2.51 -23.11 7.68
CA ASP A 471 1.57 -22.53 8.64
C ASP A 471 0.28 -21.99 7.97
N ASP A 472 0.16 -22.13 6.65
CA ASP A 472 -1.01 -21.67 5.90
C ASP A 472 -2.11 -22.75 5.82
N PRO A 473 -3.30 -22.52 6.39
CA PRO A 473 -4.41 -23.46 6.29
C PRO A 473 -5.12 -23.46 4.94
N ASP A 474 -5.00 -22.39 4.14
CA ASP A 474 -5.74 -22.22 2.88
C ASP A 474 -5.54 -23.37 1.87
N PRO A 475 -4.31 -23.86 1.59
CA PRO A 475 -4.15 -24.97 0.66
C PRO A 475 -4.85 -26.25 1.13
N HIS A 476 -4.90 -26.50 2.44
CA HIS A 476 -5.60 -27.66 3.01
C HIS A 476 -7.12 -27.51 2.96
N LEU A 477 -7.64 -26.29 3.18
CA LEU A 477 -9.06 -25.98 3.02
C LEU A 477 -9.53 -26.21 1.57
N GLU A 478 -8.79 -25.68 0.59
CA GLU A 478 -9.09 -25.85 -0.84
C GLU A 478 -8.95 -27.32 -1.29
N GLN A 479 -7.93 -28.04 -0.82
CA GLN A 479 -7.81 -29.49 -1.07
C GLN A 479 -8.99 -30.28 -0.51
N ALA A 480 -9.43 -29.95 0.70
CA ALA A 480 -10.58 -30.61 1.32
C ALA A 480 -11.88 -30.33 0.54
N ALA A 481 -12.11 -29.08 0.15
CA ALA A 481 -13.26 -28.69 -0.67
C ALA A 481 -13.27 -29.43 -2.03
N LEU A 482 -12.12 -29.51 -2.71
CA LEU A 482 -11.96 -30.26 -3.94
C LEU A 482 -12.26 -31.76 -3.75
N HIS A 483 -11.74 -32.36 -2.68
CA HIS A 483 -12.01 -33.76 -2.37
C HIS A 483 -13.49 -34.02 -2.04
N TYR A 484 -14.17 -33.11 -1.33
CA TYR A 484 -15.62 -33.22 -1.11
C TYR A 484 -16.41 -33.15 -2.41
N ALA A 485 -16.07 -32.23 -3.33
CA ALA A 485 -16.70 -32.14 -4.64
C ALA A 485 -16.56 -33.45 -5.45
N LYS A 486 -15.44 -34.16 -5.28
CA LYS A 486 -15.17 -35.48 -5.88
C LYS A 486 -15.78 -36.66 -5.11
N ASN A 487 -16.52 -36.44 -4.03
CA ASN A 487 -16.97 -37.48 -3.09
C ASN A 487 -15.83 -38.32 -2.47
N ALA A 488 -14.61 -37.76 -2.38
CA ALA A 488 -13.44 -38.40 -1.81
C ALA A 488 -13.27 -38.08 -0.31
N TYR A 489 -14.30 -38.35 0.50
CA TYR A 489 -14.43 -37.94 1.92
C TYR A 489 -13.20 -38.26 2.77
N ARG A 490 -12.62 -39.46 2.66
CA ARG A 490 -11.42 -39.85 3.43
C ARG A 490 -10.20 -38.97 3.12
N ARG A 491 -10.05 -38.54 1.86
CA ARG A 491 -8.97 -37.64 1.47
C ARG A 491 -9.23 -36.22 1.97
N ALA A 492 -10.49 -35.77 1.93
CA ALA A 492 -10.87 -34.48 2.50
C ALA A 492 -10.59 -34.41 4.01
N GLU A 493 -11.00 -35.42 4.77
CA GLU A 493 -10.70 -35.52 6.21
C GLU A 493 -9.19 -35.55 6.48
N LYS A 494 -8.41 -36.24 5.65
CA LYS A 494 -6.95 -36.26 5.75
C LYS A 494 -6.36 -34.86 5.56
N SER A 495 -6.78 -34.14 4.50
CA SER A 495 -6.33 -32.77 4.24
C SER A 495 -6.70 -31.83 5.40
N LEU A 496 -7.90 -31.94 5.97
CA LEU A 496 -8.30 -31.14 7.14
C LEU A 496 -7.49 -31.48 8.39
N ALA A 497 -7.21 -32.77 8.61
CA ALA A 497 -6.38 -33.20 9.74
C ALA A 497 -4.94 -32.70 9.61
N GLU A 498 -4.39 -32.66 8.40
CA GLU A 498 -3.09 -32.04 8.11
C GLU A 498 -3.14 -30.53 8.35
N GLY A 499 -4.13 -29.83 7.78
CA GLY A 499 -4.32 -28.39 8.01
C GLY A 499 -4.46 -28.03 9.49
N ARG A 500 -5.12 -28.87 10.31
CA ARG A 500 -5.24 -28.64 11.76
C ARG A 500 -3.94 -28.83 12.53
N LYS A 501 -3.00 -29.64 12.01
CA LYS A 501 -1.66 -29.74 12.62
C LYS A 501 -0.88 -28.46 12.38
N CYS A 502 -1.08 -27.85 11.20
CA CYS A 502 -0.44 -26.60 10.78
C CYS A 502 -1.05 -25.37 11.48
N ALA A 503 -2.37 -25.28 11.51
CA ALA A 503 -3.13 -24.15 12.05
C ALA A 503 -4.24 -24.63 13.00
N PRO A 504 -3.90 -25.06 14.22
CA PRO A 504 -4.86 -25.71 15.14
C PRO A 504 -6.01 -24.80 15.60
N HIS A 505 -5.81 -23.48 15.52
CA HIS A 505 -6.79 -22.47 15.93
C HIS A 505 -7.59 -21.89 14.75
N ASP A 506 -7.36 -22.33 13.51
CA ASP A 506 -8.15 -21.84 12.38
C ASP A 506 -9.56 -22.49 12.41
N GLU A 507 -10.53 -21.65 12.76
CA GLU A 507 -11.93 -22.02 12.87
C GLU A 507 -12.55 -22.54 11.56
N ARG A 508 -12.04 -22.11 10.40
CA ARG A 508 -12.55 -22.52 9.08
C ARG A 508 -12.28 -24.01 8.84
N LEU A 509 -11.16 -24.55 9.35
CA LEU A 509 -10.87 -25.98 9.26
C LEU A 509 -11.88 -26.82 10.04
N LEU A 510 -12.28 -26.35 11.22
CA LEU A 510 -13.27 -27.03 12.06
C LEU A 510 -14.68 -26.90 11.46
N ASP A 511 -15.04 -25.72 10.95
CA ASP A 511 -16.30 -25.50 10.24
C ASP A 511 -16.42 -26.44 9.04
N LEU A 512 -15.38 -26.51 8.20
CA LEU A 512 -15.36 -27.38 7.03
C LEU A 512 -15.36 -28.88 7.41
N GLN A 513 -14.72 -29.25 8.53
CA GLN A 513 -14.76 -30.61 9.05
C GLN A 513 -16.17 -31.01 9.52
N ALA A 514 -16.85 -30.12 10.25
CA ALA A 514 -18.22 -30.33 10.68
C ALA A 514 -19.17 -30.43 9.47
N ILE A 515 -19.02 -29.56 8.46
CA ILE A 515 -19.75 -29.65 7.19
C ILE A 515 -19.51 -31.01 6.51
N GLY A 516 -18.26 -31.51 6.51
CA GLY A 516 -17.93 -32.85 6.02
C GLY A 516 -18.72 -33.96 6.71
N PHE A 517 -18.80 -33.94 8.04
CA PHE A 517 -19.60 -34.89 8.82
C PHE A 517 -21.10 -34.76 8.52
N LEU A 518 -21.63 -33.55 8.38
CA LEU A 518 -23.03 -33.33 7.98
C LEU A 518 -23.32 -33.94 6.60
N LYS A 519 -22.40 -33.81 5.62
CA LYS A 519 -22.54 -34.44 4.30
C LYS A 519 -22.49 -35.96 4.39
N SER A 520 -21.56 -36.51 5.18
CA SER A 520 -21.44 -37.95 5.44
C SER A 520 -22.73 -38.51 6.06
N ALA A 521 -23.31 -37.77 7.01
CA ALA A 521 -24.57 -38.13 7.65
C ALA A 521 -25.72 -38.15 6.62
N ASP A 522 -25.80 -37.15 5.74
CA ASP A 522 -26.78 -37.12 4.66
C ASP A 522 -26.64 -38.30 3.70
N GLN A 523 -25.42 -38.65 3.30
CA GLN A 523 -25.20 -39.83 2.44
C GLN A 523 -25.60 -41.13 3.13
N SER A 524 -25.29 -41.28 4.42
CA SER A 524 -25.69 -42.43 5.23
C SER A 524 -27.20 -42.51 5.37
N ARG A 525 -27.87 -41.38 5.62
CA ARG A 525 -29.34 -41.26 5.67
C ARG A 525 -30.00 -41.65 4.35
N LYS A 526 -29.51 -41.15 3.21
CA LYS A 526 -30.01 -41.51 1.86
C LYS A 526 -29.91 -43.01 1.57
N ARG A 527 -28.92 -43.69 2.16
CA ARG A 527 -28.71 -45.14 2.07
C ARG A 527 -29.48 -45.94 3.14
N GLY A 528 -30.29 -45.30 3.97
CA GLY A 528 -31.01 -45.96 5.08
C GLY A 528 -30.13 -46.38 6.26
N ARG A 529 -28.86 -45.94 6.32
CA ARG A 529 -27.92 -46.26 7.41
C ARG A 529 -28.04 -45.26 8.55
N PHE A 530 -29.21 -45.20 9.18
CA PHE A 530 -29.55 -44.16 10.18
C PHE A 530 -28.61 -44.12 11.39
N LYS A 531 -28.13 -45.28 11.87
CA LYS A 531 -27.17 -45.34 12.98
C LYS A 531 -25.85 -44.63 12.66
N LEU A 532 -25.33 -44.83 11.44
CA LEU A 532 -24.10 -44.17 10.99
C LEU A 532 -24.33 -42.66 10.79
N ALA A 533 -25.50 -42.28 10.24
CA ALA A 533 -25.87 -40.87 10.13
C ALA A 533 -25.91 -40.18 11.50
N ALA A 534 -26.51 -40.82 12.51
CA ALA A 534 -26.54 -40.29 13.87
C ALA A 534 -25.13 -40.11 14.47
N GLN A 535 -24.23 -41.07 14.25
CA GLN A 535 -22.83 -40.98 14.69
C GLN A 535 -22.10 -39.79 14.06
N ASP A 536 -22.25 -39.58 12.75
CA ASP A 536 -21.62 -38.44 12.08
C ASP A 536 -22.22 -37.10 12.54
N LEU A 537 -23.53 -37.02 12.80
CA LEU A 537 -24.14 -35.84 13.42
C LEU A 537 -23.61 -35.57 14.85
N GLN A 538 -23.32 -36.61 15.62
CA GLN A 538 -22.72 -36.48 16.95
C GLN A 538 -21.26 -35.98 16.84
N ARG A 539 -20.49 -36.48 15.86
CA ARG A 539 -19.12 -36.00 15.58
C ARG A 539 -19.11 -34.53 15.17
N ALA A 540 -20.06 -34.10 14.35
CA ALA A 540 -20.23 -32.70 13.98
C ALA A 540 -20.57 -31.81 15.19
N GLU A 541 -21.45 -32.28 16.08
CA GLU A 541 -21.79 -31.55 17.31
C GLU A 541 -20.58 -31.37 18.24
N HIS A 542 -19.75 -32.41 18.39
CA HIS A 542 -18.58 -32.37 19.27
C HIS A 542 -17.51 -31.35 18.84
N LEU A 543 -17.59 -30.82 17.61
CA LEU A 543 -16.74 -29.71 17.19
C LEU A 543 -17.23 -28.34 17.70
N GLU A 544 -18.42 -28.28 18.31
CA GLU A 544 -18.99 -27.12 19.01
C GLU A 544 -19.01 -25.83 18.17
N ARG A 545 -19.38 -25.96 16.89
CA ARG A 545 -19.34 -24.84 15.93
C ARG A 545 -20.64 -24.02 15.95
N PRO A 546 -20.66 -22.79 16.49
CA PRO A 546 -21.91 -22.03 16.65
C PRO A 546 -22.56 -21.67 15.32
N ARG A 547 -21.75 -21.34 14.29
CA ARG A 547 -22.23 -21.06 12.92
C ARG A 547 -23.02 -22.22 12.29
N LEU A 548 -22.75 -23.45 12.73
CA LEU A 548 -23.37 -24.66 12.18
C LEU A 548 -24.50 -25.20 13.06
N ALA A 549 -24.74 -24.62 14.24
CA ALA A 549 -25.70 -25.14 15.20
C ALA A 549 -27.12 -25.24 14.61
N PHE A 550 -27.51 -24.28 13.76
CA PHE A 550 -28.83 -24.29 13.12
C PHE A 550 -28.95 -25.41 12.08
N VAL A 551 -27.94 -25.61 11.23
CA VAL A 551 -27.94 -26.69 10.22
C VAL A 551 -27.89 -28.05 10.90
N LEU A 552 -27.05 -28.20 11.92
CA LEU A 552 -26.94 -29.43 12.70
C LEU A 552 -28.29 -29.82 13.31
N ARG A 553 -29.03 -28.86 13.88
CA ARG A 553 -30.40 -29.09 14.39
C ARG A 553 -31.33 -29.56 13.28
N VAL A 554 -31.33 -28.88 12.13
CA VAL A 554 -32.15 -29.26 10.98
C VAL A 554 -31.84 -30.68 10.52
N LYS A 555 -30.56 -31.05 10.38
CA LYS A 555 -30.16 -32.39 9.96
C LYS A 555 -30.55 -33.47 10.97
N ARG A 556 -30.56 -33.17 12.28
CA ARG A 556 -31.08 -34.08 13.31
C ARG A 556 -32.57 -34.28 13.20
N LEU A 557 -33.33 -33.20 13.06
CA LEU A 557 -34.78 -33.28 12.88
C LEU A 557 -35.13 -34.03 11.60
N LEU A 558 -34.40 -33.78 10.52
CA LEU A 558 -34.57 -34.52 9.27
C LEU A 558 -34.31 -36.02 9.47
N LEU A 559 -33.25 -36.40 10.18
CA LEU A 559 -32.97 -37.80 10.50
C LEU A 559 -34.09 -38.42 11.34
N ALA A 560 -34.61 -37.70 12.34
CA ALA A 560 -35.73 -38.15 13.16
C ALA A 560 -37.01 -38.34 12.32
N VAL A 561 -37.34 -37.39 11.45
CA VAL A 561 -38.51 -37.46 10.55
C VAL A 561 -38.43 -38.67 9.63
N VAL A 562 -37.27 -38.93 8.99
CA VAL A 562 -37.15 -40.04 8.02
C VAL A 562 -36.93 -41.42 8.66
N SER A 563 -36.62 -41.47 9.96
CA SER A 563 -36.43 -42.73 10.70
C SER A 563 -37.60 -43.09 11.60
N ALA A 564 -38.47 -42.14 11.94
CA ALA A 564 -39.68 -42.38 12.71
C ALA A 564 -40.81 -42.92 11.82
N ASP A 565 -41.63 -43.79 12.39
CA ASP A 565 -42.89 -44.23 11.80
C ASP A 565 -44.06 -43.37 12.33
N ARG A 566 -43.87 -42.04 12.31
CA ARG A 566 -44.80 -41.03 12.83
C ARG A 566 -44.95 -39.88 11.86
N ASP A 567 -46.00 -39.08 12.03
CA ASP A 567 -46.21 -37.87 11.22
C ASP A 567 -45.04 -36.88 11.41
N ALA A 568 -44.58 -36.28 10.30
CA ALA A 568 -43.42 -35.40 10.33
C ALA A 568 -43.67 -34.14 11.18
N ALA A 569 -44.90 -33.61 11.20
CA ALA A 569 -45.23 -32.45 12.01
C ALA A 569 -45.22 -32.77 13.50
N GLU A 570 -45.68 -33.96 13.90
CA GLU A 570 -45.61 -34.42 15.30
C GLU A 570 -44.17 -34.55 15.80
N VAL A 571 -43.26 -35.01 14.94
CA VAL A 571 -41.84 -35.12 15.26
C VAL A 571 -41.19 -33.74 15.39
N VAL A 572 -41.53 -32.79 14.50
CA VAL A 572 -40.84 -31.50 14.40
C VAL A 572 -41.41 -30.43 15.34
N ALA A 573 -42.73 -30.38 15.55
CA ALA A 573 -43.40 -29.30 16.29
C ALA A 573 -42.78 -29.02 17.69
N PRO A 574 -42.54 -30.03 18.56
CA PRO A 574 -42.00 -29.77 19.90
C PRO A 574 -40.61 -29.12 19.89
N HIS A 575 -39.82 -29.36 18.84
CA HIS A 575 -38.47 -28.83 18.72
C HIS A 575 -38.39 -27.44 18.10
N VAL A 576 -39.40 -27.04 17.32
CA VAL A 576 -39.42 -25.71 16.67
C VAL A 576 -40.22 -24.69 17.49
N GLU A 577 -41.17 -25.15 18.30
CA GLU A 577 -41.97 -24.29 19.18
C GLU A 577 -41.13 -23.60 20.25
N CYS A 578 -40.08 -24.24 20.76
CA CYS A 578 -39.17 -23.67 21.74
C CYS A 578 -38.15 -22.66 21.15
N LEU A 579 -38.14 -22.48 19.82
CA LEU A 579 -37.20 -21.57 19.15
C LEU A 579 -37.75 -20.16 19.01
N PRO A 580 -36.87 -19.14 18.94
CA PRO A 580 -37.26 -17.79 18.55
C PRO A 580 -38.00 -17.78 17.19
N PRO A 581 -38.92 -16.82 16.97
CA PRO A 581 -39.72 -16.68 15.74
C PRO A 581 -38.96 -16.90 14.43
N SER A 582 -37.86 -16.17 14.20
CA SER A 582 -37.05 -16.28 12.98
C SER A 582 -36.43 -17.69 12.85
N ALA A 583 -35.84 -18.20 13.93
CA ALA A 583 -35.20 -19.52 13.94
C ALA A 583 -36.21 -20.66 13.70
N ARG A 584 -37.44 -20.53 14.20
CA ARG A 584 -38.54 -21.48 13.95
C ARG A 584 -38.83 -21.59 12.45
N LEU A 585 -39.10 -20.45 11.80
CA LEU A 585 -39.44 -20.40 10.39
C LEU A 585 -38.27 -20.85 9.50
N ARG A 586 -37.04 -20.41 9.82
CA ARG A 586 -35.84 -20.82 9.07
C ARG A 586 -35.56 -22.33 9.20
N THR A 587 -35.78 -22.91 10.38
CA THR A 587 -35.64 -24.37 10.60
C THR A 587 -36.64 -25.15 9.74
N LEU A 588 -37.91 -24.74 9.74
CA LEU A 588 -38.95 -25.37 8.91
C LEU A 588 -38.66 -25.22 7.42
N ALA A 589 -38.22 -24.04 6.99
CA ALA A 589 -37.88 -23.80 5.59
C ALA A 589 -36.70 -24.66 5.12
N LEU A 590 -35.66 -24.79 5.94
CA LEU A 590 -34.51 -25.63 5.59
C LEU A 590 -34.86 -27.12 5.59
N LEU A 591 -35.75 -27.58 6.48
CA LEU A 591 -36.28 -28.95 6.44
C LEU A 591 -37.05 -29.22 5.15
N LEU A 592 -37.92 -28.28 4.73
CA LEU A 592 -38.66 -28.38 3.47
C LEU A 592 -37.72 -28.38 2.26
N HIS A 593 -36.70 -27.53 2.29
CA HIS A 593 -35.64 -27.49 1.27
C HIS A 593 -34.92 -28.84 1.16
N ASP A 594 -34.50 -29.39 2.30
CA ASP A 594 -33.85 -30.71 2.37
C ASP A 594 -34.74 -31.85 1.86
N LEU A 595 -36.03 -31.85 2.19
CA LEU A 595 -36.97 -32.86 1.70
C LEU A 595 -37.20 -32.73 0.18
N ALA A 596 -37.29 -31.50 -0.33
CA ALA A 596 -37.48 -31.24 -1.76
C ALA A 596 -36.28 -31.72 -2.59
N GLU A 597 -35.03 -31.39 -2.19
CA GLU A 597 -33.80 -31.86 -2.84
C GLU A 597 -33.67 -33.40 -2.81
N ASN A 598 -34.29 -34.05 -1.83
CA ASN A 598 -34.22 -35.50 -1.63
C ASN A 598 -35.51 -36.25 -1.97
N SER A 599 -36.45 -35.64 -2.68
CA SER A 599 -37.75 -36.23 -3.04
C SER A 599 -37.66 -37.54 -3.83
N HIS A 600 -36.54 -37.78 -4.52
CA HIS A 600 -36.26 -39.01 -5.26
C HIS A 600 -35.74 -40.16 -4.38
N ILE A 601 -35.47 -39.92 -3.10
CA ILE A 601 -34.90 -40.91 -2.18
C ILE A 601 -36.02 -41.72 -1.52
N LYS A 602 -35.90 -43.06 -1.54
CA LYS A 602 -36.95 -44.00 -1.09
C LYS A 602 -37.53 -43.74 0.31
N ASN A 603 -36.72 -43.29 1.28
CA ASN A 603 -37.16 -43.03 2.65
C ASN A 603 -37.67 -41.59 2.87
N VAL A 604 -37.76 -40.77 1.83
CA VAL A 604 -38.39 -39.45 1.85
C VAL A 604 -39.74 -39.58 1.17
N LYS A 605 -40.82 -39.54 1.96
CA LYS A 605 -42.18 -39.67 1.44
C LYS A 605 -42.81 -38.28 1.19
N PRO A 606 -43.61 -38.08 0.13
CA PRO A 606 -44.25 -36.78 -0.16
C PRO A 606 -45.09 -36.24 1.01
N GLU A 607 -45.72 -37.11 1.78
CA GLU A 607 -46.55 -36.75 2.93
C GLU A 607 -45.75 -36.01 4.01
N MET A 608 -44.46 -36.31 4.15
CA MET A 608 -43.57 -35.61 5.08
C MET A 608 -43.43 -34.13 4.71
N GLY A 609 -43.24 -33.85 3.41
CA GLY A 609 -43.15 -32.47 2.90
C GLY A 609 -44.47 -31.73 3.08
N ASN A 610 -45.59 -32.37 2.78
CA ASN A 610 -46.92 -31.80 2.95
C ASN A 610 -47.23 -31.48 4.42
N ALA A 611 -46.89 -32.38 5.34
CA ALA A 611 -47.07 -32.18 6.78
C ALA A 611 -46.23 -31.00 7.30
N LEU A 612 -44.96 -30.88 6.90
CA LEU A 612 -44.12 -29.76 7.29
C LEU A 612 -44.54 -28.43 6.63
N LYS A 613 -45.08 -28.46 5.40
CA LYS A 613 -45.61 -27.27 4.73
C LYS A 613 -46.88 -26.79 5.44
N ALA A 614 -47.76 -27.70 5.84
CA ALA A 614 -48.92 -27.39 6.66
C ALA A 614 -48.50 -26.81 8.03
N LEU A 615 -47.47 -27.38 8.66
CA LEU A 615 -46.91 -26.84 9.91
C LEU A 615 -46.35 -25.43 9.72
N LEU A 616 -45.59 -25.19 8.64
CA LEU A 616 -45.10 -23.85 8.30
C LEU A 616 -46.27 -22.87 8.11
N ASN A 617 -47.29 -23.23 7.34
CA ASN A 617 -48.48 -22.40 7.10
C ASN A 617 -49.28 -22.07 8.37
N ARG A 618 -49.21 -22.88 9.42
CA ARG A 618 -49.80 -22.56 10.74
C ARG A 618 -49.01 -21.50 11.50
N GLN A 619 -47.76 -21.23 11.13
CA GLN A 619 -46.89 -20.23 11.75
C GLN A 619 -47.02 -18.84 11.12
N THR A 620 -48.05 -18.57 10.32
CA THR A 620 -48.25 -17.25 9.67
C THR A 620 -48.31 -16.11 10.70
N THR A 621 -48.91 -16.33 11.87
CA THR A 621 -48.95 -15.33 12.96
C THR A 621 -47.56 -15.00 13.54
N VAL A 622 -46.58 -15.91 13.38
CA VAL A 622 -45.19 -15.66 13.80
C VAL A 622 -44.54 -14.59 12.94
N LEU A 623 -44.98 -14.43 11.68
CA LEU A 623 -44.50 -13.36 10.80
C LEU A 623 -44.76 -11.99 11.39
N GLU A 624 -45.87 -11.84 12.13
CA GLU A 624 -46.25 -10.57 12.78
C GLU A 624 -45.20 -10.08 13.78
N GLN A 625 -44.40 -11.00 14.32
CA GLN A 625 -43.39 -10.76 15.35
C GLN A 625 -42.00 -10.45 14.77
N LEU A 626 -41.81 -10.55 13.44
CA LEU A 626 -40.50 -10.34 12.82
C LEU A 626 -40.26 -8.87 12.48
N GLY A 627 -39.12 -8.32 12.91
CA GLY A 627 -38.62 -7.04 12.39
C GLY A 627 -38.10 -7.16 10.95
N PRO A 628 -37.84 -6.04 10.26
CA PRO A 628 -37.34 -6.03 8.88
C PRO A 628 -36.06 -6.84 8.67
N ASP A 629 -35.08 -6.71 9.57
CA ASP A 629 -33.82 -7.46 9.48
C ASP A 629 -34.03 -8.98 9.62
N ALA A 630 -34.94 -9.39 10.50
CA ALA A 630 -35.27 -10.81 10.69
C ALA A 630 -35.98 -11.40 9.47
N VAL A 631 -36.75 -10.60 8.73
CA VAL A 631 -37.35 -11.01 7.44
C VAL A 631 -36.27 -11.20 6.38
N LEU A 632 -35.31 -10.27 6.26
CA LEU A 632 -34.19 -10.43 5.35
C LEU A 632 -33.32 -11.63 5.69
N GLU A 633 -32.98 -11.80 6.97
CA GLU A 633 -32.23 -12.95 7.45
C GLU A 633 -32.98 -14.23 7.07
N LEU A 634 -34.29 -14.32 7.34
CA LEU A 634 -35.13 -15.49 7.07
C LEU A 634 -35.04 -15.99 5.62
N ILE A 635 -35.00 -15.09 4.64
CA ILE A 635 -34.95 -15.45 3.21
C ILE A 635 -33.54 -15.42 2.62
N ALA A 636 -32.55 -14.90 3.36
CA ALA A 636 -31.18 -14.80 2.89
C ALA A 636 -30.62 -16.18 2.49
N PRO A 637 -29.87 -16.26 1.37
CA PRO A 637 -29.26 -17.52 0.93
C PRO A 637 -28.34 -18.07 2.01
N LEU A 638 -28.16 -19.40 2.01
CA LEU A 638 -27.17 -20.03 2.87
C LEU A 638 -25.76 -19.54 2.48
N PRO A 639 -24.85 -19.39 3.46
CA PRO A 639 -23.44 -19.13 3.21
C PRO A 639 -22.80 -20.08 2.18
N ALA A 640 -21.84 -19.58 1.40
CA ALA A 640 -21.27 -20.29 0.24
C ALA A 640 -20.50 -21.58 0.60
N ASP A 641 -19.99 -21.68 1.82
CA ASP A 641 -19.37 -22.88 2.40
C ASP A 641 -20.37 -24.05 2.51
N PHE A 642 -21.67 -23.78 2.53
CA PHE A 642 -22.71 -24.82 2.51
C PHE A 642 -22.98 -25.45 1.14
N ARG A 643 -22.29 -25.04 0.06
CA ARG A 643 -22.39 -25.71 -1.25
C ARG A 643 -21.99 -27.18 -1.23
N ILE A 644 -21.23 -27.59 -0.21
CA ILE A 644 -20.91 -29.00 0.01
C ILE A 644 -22.15 -29.78 0.47
N LEU A 645 -23.05 -29.16 1.23
CA LEU A 645 -24.27 -29.78 1.76
C LEU A 645 -25.41 -29.74 0.76
N TYR A 646 -25.66 -28.55 0.20
CA TYR A 646 -26.83 -28.23 -0.60
C TYR A 646 -26.46 -27.94 -2.05
N ASP A 647 -27.26 -28.44 -2.98
CA ASP A 647 -27.08 -28.15 -4.40
C ASP A 647 -27.55 -26.71 -4.71
N ARG A 648 -28.57 -26.23 -3.99
CA ARG A 648 -29.07 -24.86 -4.05
C ARG A 648 -28.96 -24.18 -2.69
N LEU A 649 -28.38 -22.99 -2.65
CA LEU A 649 -28.25 -22.19 -1.43
C LEU A 649 -29.47 -21.30 -1.16
N GLN A 650 -30.29 -21.09 -2.19
CA GLN A 650 -31.46 -20.23 -2.15
C GLN A 650 -32.61 -20.93 -1.43
N ILE A 651 -32.95 -20.43 -0.24
CA ILE A 651 -34.08 -20.93 0.58
C ILE A 651 -35.36 -20.11 0.41
N ALA A 652 -35.25 -18.89 -0.13
CA ALA A 652 -36.38 -17.97 -0.35
C ALA A 652 -37.58 -18.60 -1.10
N PRO A 653 -37.40 -19.50 -2.09
CA PRO A 653 -38.53 -20.13 -2.79
C PRO A 653 -39.48 -20.92 -1.88
N VAL A 654 -39.03 -21.37 -0.69
CA VAL A 654 -39.90 -22.09 0.26
C VAL A 654 -41.03 -21.21 0.79
N PHE A 655 -40.81 -19.89 0.80
CA PHE A 655 -41.75 -18.86 1.27
C PHE A 655 -42.62 -18.26 0.17
N ALA A 656 -42.77 -18.94 -0.98
CA ALA A 656 -43.52 -18.42 -2.12
C ALA A 656 -44.93 -17.91 -1.77
N ASP A 657 -45.65 -18.68 -0.96
CA ASP A 657 -47.02 -18.34 -0.54
C ASP A 657 -47.07 -17.10 0.39
N TRP A 658 -45.93 -16.65 0.90
CA TRP A 658 -45.82 -15.58 1.89
C TRP A 658 -45.15 -14.31 1.35
N TRP A 659 -44.68 -14.29 0.09
CA TRP A 659 -43.93 -13.15 -0.44
C TRP A 659 -44.65 -11.81 -0.26
N LEU A 660 -45.96 -11.75 -0.54
CA LEU A 660 -46.74 -10.52 -0.38
C LEU A 660 -46.73 -10.05 1.08
N ALA A 661 -47.04 -10.95 2.03
CA ALA A 661 -47.06 -10.64 3.45
C ALA A 661 -45.67 -10.24 3.99
N LEU A 662 -44.60 -10.82 3.46
CA LEU A 662 -43.22 -10.44 3.83
C LEU A 662 -42.87 -9.05 3.27
N MET A 663 -43.17 -8.77 1.99
CA MET A 663 -42.85 -7.50 1.34
C MET A 663 -43.64 -6.32 1.91
N GLU A 664 -44.88 -6.53 2.34
CA GLU A 664 -45.70 -5.50 2.99
C GLU A 664 -45.09 -4.93 4.27
N ARG A 665 -44.17 -5.68 4.90
CA ARG A 665 -43.47 -5.29 6.13
C ARG A 665 -42.17 -4.53 5.89
N LEU A 666 -41.74 -4.44 4.63
CA LEU A 666 -40.45 -3.86 4.27
C LEU A 666 -40.65 -2.52 3.57
N GLU A 667 -39.77 -1.58 3.88
CA GLU A 667 -39.71 -0.26 3.28
C GLU A 667 -38.26 0.11 2.98
N GLY A 668 -38.05 1.14 2.15
CA GLY A 668 -36.72 1.66 1.82
C GLY A 668 -35.73 0.58 1.39
N ASP A 669 -34.53 0.62 1.97
CA ASP A 669 -33.40 -0.26 1.61
C ASP A 669 -33.69 -1.74 1.90
N HIS A 670 -34.47 -2.06 2.93
CA HIS A 670 -34.83 -3.45 3.23
C HIS A 670 -35.68 -4.08 2.13
N LEU A 671 -36.58 -3.30 1.52
CA LEU A 671 -37.38 -3.79 0.40
C LEU A 671 -36.51 -4.07 -0.83
N LEU A 672 -35.54 -3.20 -1.12
CA LEU A 672 -34.62 -3.37 -2.25
C LEU A 672 -33.72 -4.60 -2.03
N ALA A 673 -33.18 -4.78 -0.83
CA ALA A 673 -32.41 -5.97 -0.47
C ALA A 673 -33.26 -7.26 -0.62
N PHE A 674 -34.55 -7.21 -0.28
CA PHE A 674 -35.46 -8.34 -0.50
C PHE A 674 -35.66 -8.63 -1.99
N PHE A 675 -35.78 -7.59 -2.83
CA PHE A 675 -35.85 -7.74 -4.29
C PHE A 675 -34.59 -8.37 -4.87
N ASP A 676 -33.41 -7.94 -4.44
CA ASP A 676 -32.13 -8.53 -4.86
C ASP A 676 -32.08 -10.04 -4.57
N ILE A 677 -32.52 -10.46 -3.38
CA ILE A 677 -32.57 -11.88 -3.01
C ILE A 677 -33.55 -12.64 -3.91
N LEU A 678 -34.74 -12.10 -4.16
CA LEU A 678 -35.74 -12.75 -5.02
C LEU A 678 -35.30 -12.84 -6.48
N LEU A 679 -34.68 -11.78 -7.02
CA LEU A 679 -34.14 -11.76 -8.38
C LEU A 679 -32.99 -12.76 -8.53
N ALA A 680 -32.12 -12.90 -7.53
CA ALA A 680 -31.09 -13.95 -7.49
C ALA A 680 -31.68 -15.38 -7.42
N CYS A 681 -32.97 -15.53 -7.13
CA CYS A 681 -33.73 -16.78 -7.16
C CYS A 681 -34.63 -16.91 -8.39
N ASP A 682 -34.45 -16.06 -9.41
CA ASP A 682 -35.27 -15.97 -10.62
C ASP A 682 -36.76 -15.67 -10.36
N GLN A 683 -37.10 -15.04 -9.23
CA GLN A 683 -38.48 -14.71 -8.84
C GLN A 683 -38.86 -13.29 -9.28
N ARG A 684 -39.00 -13.08 -10.61
CA ARG A 684 -39.30 -11.75 -11.19
C ARG A 684 -40.75 -11.31 -11.00
N ASP A 685 -41.70 -12.22 -11.11
CA ASP A 685 -43.13 -11.88 -11.08
C ASP A 685 -43.61 -11.31 -9.73
N PRO A 686 -43.21 -11.84 -8.56
CA PRO A 686 -43.56 -11.26 -7.27
C PRO A 686 -42.99 -9.85 -7.08
N VAL A 687 -41.72 -9.63 -7.47
CA VAL A 687 -41.05 -8.32 -7.41
C VAL A 687 -41.80 -7.31 -8.29
N ARG A 688 -42.09 -7.68 -9.54
CA ARG A 688 -42.86 -6.84 -10.47
C ARG A 688 -44.25 -6.51 -9.94
N SER A 689 -44.93 -7.49 -9.36
CA SER A 689 -46.29 -7.32 -8.80
C SER A 689 -46.29 -6.33 -7.63
N GLU A 690 -45.29 -6.41 -6.75
CA GLU A 690 -45.13 -5.52 -5.61
C GLU A 690 -44.76 -4.09 -6.02
N ILE A 691 -43.82 -3.93 -6.95
CA ILE A 691 -43.48 -2.62 -7.53
C ILE A 691 -44.73 -1.97 -8.12
N ASN A 692 -45.49 -2.72 -8.94
CA ASN A 692 -46.74 -2.23 -9.52
C ASN A 692 -47.78 -1.85 -8.46
N ARG A 693 -47.87 -2.60 -7.35
CA ARG A 693 -48.76 -2.28 -6.22
C ARG A 693 -48.39 -0.93 -5.59
N ARG A 694 -47.11 -0.70 -5.31
CA ARG A 694 -46.62 0.54 -4.68
C ARG A 694 -46.68 1.77 -5.59
N LEU A 695 -46.51 1.57 -6.90
CA LEU A 695 -46.62 2.64 -7.90
C LEU A 695 -48.06 2.94 -8.33
N ARG A 696 -49.03 2.07 -7.97
CA ARG A 696 -50.44 2.24 -8.34
C ARG A 696 -50.98 3.53 -7.73
N GLY A 697 -51.61 4.36 -8.58
CA GLY A 697 -52.20 5.64 -8.17
C GLY A 697 -51.21 6.80 -7.98
N ARG A 698 -49.89 6.57 -8.05
CA ARG A 698 -48.88 7.65 -7.98
C ARG A 698 -48.67 8.31 -9.33
N LYS A 699 -48.58 9.65 -9.33
CA LYS A 699 -48.25 10.42 -10.55
C LYS A 699 -46.82 10.07 -11.00
N LYS A 700 -46.55 10.17 -12.31
CA LYS A 700 -45.22 9.81 -12.88
C LYS A 700 -44.04 10.51 -12.18
N ALA A 701 -44.22 11.78 -11.79
CA ALA A 701 -43.19 12.57 -11.09
C ALA A 701 -42.97 12.16 -9.62
N GLU A 702 -43.88 11.40 -9.03
CA GLU A 702 -43.84 10.96 -7.62
C GLU A 702 -43.43 9.48 -7.50
N ARG A 703 -43.11 8.83 -8.63
CA ARG A 703 -42.66 7.44 -8.64
C ARG A 703 -41.21 7.37 -8.21
N ASP A 704 -40.94 6.45 -7.30
CA ASP A 704 -39.59 6.18 -6.83
C ASP A 704 -38.71 5.69 -8.00
N PRO A 705 -37.60 6.40 -8.33
CA PRO A 705 -36.73 6.03 -9.43
C PRO A 705 -36.04 4.67 -9.21
N LEU A 706 -35.79 4.26 -7.96
CA LEU A 706 -35.22 2.95 -7.66
C LEU A 706 -36.22 1.82 -7.97
N LEU A 707 -37.49 1.98 -7.61
CA LEU A 707 -38.52 1.01 -7.98
C LEU A 707 -38.71 0.91 -9.50
N LEU A 708 -38.56 2.02 -10.22
CA LEU A 708 -38.58 2.02 -11.69
C LEU A 708 -37.35 1.33 -12.29
N PHE A 709 -36.19 1.44 -11.67
CA PHE A 709 -34.97 0.74 -12.09
C PHE A 709 -35.13 -0.78 -12.00
N TYR A 710 -35.69 -1.31 -10.90
CA TYR A 710 -35.95 -2.76 -10.76
C TYR A 710 -37.05 -3.29 -11.71
N LEU A 711 -37.86 -2.40 -12.28
CA LEU A 711 -38.90 -2.77 -13.24
C LEU A 711 -38.38 -2.84 -14.68
N ALA A 712 -37.29 -2.12 -14.97
CA ALA A 712 -36.62 -2.07 -16.27
C ALA A 712 -35.72 -3.29 -16.46
#